data_AF-A0A956F1Y1-F1
#
_entry.id   AF-A0A956F1Y1-F1
#
_cell.length_a   1.000
_cell.length_b   1.000
_cell.length_c   1.000
_cell.angle_alpha   90.00
_cell.angle_beta   90.00
_cell.angle_gamma   90.00
#
_symmetry.space_group_name_H-M   'P 1'
#
loop_
_entity.id
_entity.type
_entity.pdbx_description
1 polymer ?
#
loop_
_entity_poly.entity_id
_entity_poly.type
_entity_poly.pdbx_seq_one_letter_code
_entity_poly.pdbx_strand_id
1 'polypeptide(L)'
;VSLARWSRSSAALDAETTRALLFFFDRQLAVGDPRATSAARDLLAELGPIAGIDHGARASKEQLRTQFESAVRFGKIRFEPLMAATGGRAAGSSETAAPREPAFGVTPESEPTWFELTLVDEVGQGIEDQELTFSVSGKPEKLPTDGLGTARLDGVIATSSFANARLPEVALLKQALKPRWDTIRTDKLLTEDNATVVLLKGEKLDVVSLESETPKTVSIQPYVEQARLLGMFFDTNKNFLLPGAIPSLRNIKRLYDRNPKSTLLVVGHTDTSGDPSYNGALSLELAESVAQYLTDDVDAWLKRYGQGVAPKKRWAEAEDLSMIEALGLQGPQLETPIDRVGQSPVAWYQKWHNKLQGKQRAANWELLAEDAKIGPKTRAQLVGDYMNFDETTLPEGITLVTHGCGENFPLERVEALGPEVSDAMDRRVELFFFDADLGIQPPAPGKHSKPGSLEYPEWCRRARRVHDFLSHANGPLRVTIHAPEGGDTRLIVASQGEPVQVLSLDEAERDDEAATFSFIPEFLPSSVQFQVERDGEIETESPTLSPVAVRNSLFIGDHDDAADQVSARPMADAEGELANVSLPAPDAGPPRKKTAANGGRLTVAITWDNPRHRFLKKMLVEIDELHGPTPGDPIKPRKAPGNYRFDLAQMTGFQ
;
A
#
# COMPACT_ATOMS: atom_id res chain seq x y z
N VAL A 1 -14.52 -11.41 33.67
CA VAL A 1 -15.63 -12.20 33.06
C VAL A 1 -16.75 -12.31 34.07
N SER A 2 -17.70 -11.39 34.00
CA SER A 2 -18.95 -11.37 34.76
C SER A 2 -19.84 -10.42 33.98
N LEU A 3 -20.99 -10.91 33.48
CA LEU A 3 -22.10 -10.21 32.80
C LEU A 3 -22.43 -10.78 31.41
N ALA A 4 -23.26 -11.82 31.38
CA ALA A 4 -24.38 -11.94 30.43
C ALA A 4 -25.28 -13.12 30.86
N ARG A 5 -26.60 -12.95 30.77
CA ARG A 5 -27.57 -14.06 30.82
C ARG A 5 -28.13 -14.26 29.42
N TRP A 6 -28.30 -15.52 29.02
CA TRP A 6 -28.66 -15.92 27.66
C TRP A 6 -30.18 -16.10 27.52
N SER A 7 -30.80 -15.54 26.47
CA SER A 7 -32.25 -15.59 26.25
C SER A 7 -32.60 -15.81 24.77
N ARG A 8 -33.64 -16.62 24.50
CA ARG A 8 -34.19 -16.88 23.15
C ARG A 8 -35.27 -15.84 22.81
N SER A 9 -34.90 -14.65 22.34
CA SER A 9 -35.85 -13.61 21.93
C SER A 9 -35.33 -12.75 20.75
N SER A 10 -36.25 -12.20 19.96
CA SER A 10 -36.09 -11.92 18.52
C SER A 10 -35.60 -10.53 18.07
N ALA A 11 -35.04 -9.65 18.92
CA ALA A 11 -34.45 -8.36 18.47
C ALA A 11 -32.91 -8.38 18.22
N ALA A 12 -32.43 -7.89 17.05
CA ALA A 12 -31.03 -7.99 16.57
C ALA A 12 -30.04 -7.02 17.25
N LEU A 13 -28.77 -7.44 17.38
CA LEU A 13 -27.66 -6.57 17.80
C LEU A 13 -27.23 -5.64 16.66
N ASP A 14 -26.76 -4.44 17.01
CA ASP A 14 -26.14 -3.54 16.05
C ASP A 14 -24.71 -3.99 15.65
N ALA A 15 -24.27 -3.49 14.49
CA ALA A 15 -23.00 -3.85 13.86
C ALA A 15 -21.77 -3.36 14.66
N GLU A 16 -21.94 -2.34 15.50
CA GLU A 16 -20.87 -1.71 16.26
C GLU A 16 -20.52 -2.55 17.50
N THR A 17 -21.55 -3.04 18.19
CA THR A 17 -21.42 -3.97 19.32
C THR A 17 -20.80 -5.31 18.88
N THR A 18 -21.16 -5.77 17.67
CA THR A 18 -20.59 -6.98 17.07
C THR A 18 -19.10 -6.82 16.73
N ARG A 19 -18.69 -5.66 16.22
CA ARG A 19 -17.28 -5.35 15.94
C ARG A 19 -16.43 -5.23 17.21
N ALA A 20 -16.96 -4.59 18.25
CA ALA A 20 -16.25 -4.44 19.53
C ALA A 20 -15.99 -5.80 20.20
N LEU A 21 -16.94 -6.73 20.12
CA LEU A 21 -16.81 -8.09 20.65
C LEU A 21 -15.82 -8.95 19.85
N LEU A 22 -15.83 -8.85 18.52
CA LEU A 22 -14.85 -9.54 17.67
C LEU A 22 -13.43 -9.02 17.90
N PHE A 23 -13.27 -7.71 18.07
CA PHE A 23 -12.00 -7.08 18.42
C PHE A 23 -11.48 -7.55 19.79
N PHE A 24 -12.37 -7.67 20.78
CA PHE A 24 -12.04 -8.21 22.09
C PHE A 24 -11.59 -9.69 22.02
N PHE A 25 -12.27 -10.50 21.20
CA PHE A 25 -11.92 -11.91 20.99
C PHE A 25 -10.57 -12.10 20.27
N ASP A 26 -10.33 -11.33 19.21
CA ASP A 26 -9.07 -11.36 18.46
C ASP A 26 -7.88 -10.95 19.35
N ARG A 27 -8.06 -9.94 20.20
CA ARG A 27 -7.01 -9.47 21.12
C ARG A 27 -6.68 -10.49 22.22
N GLN A 28 -7.69 -11.17 22.79
CA GLN A 28 -7.46 -12.19 23.83
C GLN A 28 -6.87 -13.50 23.29
N LEU A 29 -7.07 -13.81 22.01
CA LEU A 29 -6.45 -14.96 21.34
C LEU A 29 -5.09 -14.65 20.67
N ALA A 30 -4.70 -13.38 20.56
CA ALA A 30 -3.41 -12.95 20.01
C ALA A 30 -2.32 -12.89 21.08
N VAL A 31 -2.68 -12.64 22.34
CA VAL A 31 -1.76 -12.75 23.47
C VAL A 31 -1.63 -14.23 23.81
N GLY A 32 -0.45 -14.80 23.67
CA GLY A 32 -0.14 -16.20 24.01
C GLY A 32 -0.25 -16.53 25.51
N ASP A 33 -1.07 -15.80 26.27
CA ASP A 33 -1.36 -16.06 27.68
C ASP A 33 -2.24 -17.32 27.82
N PRO A 34 -1.74 -18.38 28.49
CA PRO A 34 -2.50 -19.60 28.72
C PRO A 34 -3.82 -19.38 29.47
N ARG A 35 -3.91 -18.34 30.32
CA ARG A 35 -5.11 -18.03 31.12
C ARG A 35 -6.21 -17.37 30.27
N ALA A 36 -5.83 -16.44 29.39
CA ALA A 36 -6.74 -15.83 28.42
C ALA A 36 -7.27 -16.86 27.41
N THR A 37 -6.38 -17.75 26.97
CA THR A 37 -6.74 -18.87 26.09
C THR A 37 -7.72 -19.83 26.77
N SER A 38 -7.54 -20.13 28.06
CA SER A 38 -8.49 -20.94 28.84
C SER A 38 -9.84 -20.25 28.97
N ALA A 39 -9.88 -18.96 29.31
CA ALA A 39 -11.11 -18.20 29.46
C ALA A 39 -11.91 -18.09 28.15
N ALA A 40 -11.23 -17.94 27.00
CA ALA A 40 -11.86 -17.97 25.68
C ALA A 40 -12.41 -19.37 25.35
N ARG A 41 -11.73 -20.44 25.78
CA ARG A 41 -12.16 -21.83 25.60
C ARG A 41 -13.36 -22.18 26.47
N ASP A 42 -13.39 -21.70 27.72
CA ASP A 42 -14.51 -21.87 28.66
C ASP A 42 -15.75 -21.11 28.18
N LEU A 43 -15.57 -19.89 27.66
CA LEU A 43 -16.63 -19.09 27.03
C LEU A 43 -17.21 -19.79 25.79
N LEU A 44 -16.36 -20.40 24.96
CA LEU A 44 -16.79 -21.19 23.80
C LEU A 44 -17.50 -22.48 24.23
N ALA A 45 -17.05 -23.16 25.28
CA ALA A 45 -17.70 -24.35 25.82
C ALA A 45 -19.12 -24.06 26.36
N GLU A 46 -19.35 -22.88 26.95
CA GLU A 46 -20.69 -22.44 27.35
C GLU A 46 -21.59 -22.06 26.16
N LEU A 47 -21.00 -21.60 25.05
CA LEU A 47 -21.69 -21.18 23.82
C LEU A 47 -22.12 -22.33 22.90
N GLY A 48 -21.36 -23.43 22.87
CA GLY A 48 -21.58 -24.58 21.99
C GLY A 48 -23.01 -25.13 21.96
N PRO A 49 -23.67 -25.36 23.11
CA PRO A 49 -25.05 -25.87 23.17
C PRO A 49 -26.10 -24.88 22.64
N ILE A 50 -25.80 -23.57 22.63
CA ILE A 50 -26.75 -22.49 22.31
C ILE A 50 -26.71 -22.17 20.80
N ALA A 51 -25.56 -22.36 20.16
CA ALA A 51 -25.28 -21.86 18.80
C ALA A 51 -25.09 -22.95 17.73
N GLY A 52 -24.96 -24.22 18.10
CA GLY A 52 -24.66 -25.33 17.17
C GLY A 52 -23.23 -25.27 16.62
N ILE A 53 -22.30 -24.76 17.43
CA ILE A 53 -20.86 -24.66 17.15
C ILE A 53 -20.24 -25.99 17.58
N ASP A 54 -19.52 -26.67 16.69
CA ASP A 54 -18.90 -27.97 16.98
C ASP A 54 -17.47 -27.76 17.51
N HIS A 55 -17.27 -28.01 18.80
CA HIS A 55 -16.01 -27.81 19.52
C HIS A 55 -15.15 -29.07 19.58
N GLY A 56 -15.12 -29.87 18.52
CA GLY A 56 -14.20 -31.00 18.42
C GLY A 56 -12.77 -30.57 18.80
N ALA A 57 -12.05 -31.40 19.56
CA ALA A 57 -10.77 -31.09 20.20
C ALA A 57 -9.61 -30.69 19.24
N ARG A 58 -9.87 -30.57 17.93
CA ARG A 58 -8.92 -30.20 16.85
C ARG A 58 -9.37 -29.01 15.99
N ALA A 59 -10.43 -28.28 16.35
CA ALA A 59 -10.88 -27.11 15.59
C ALA A 59 -9.84 -25.97 15.63
N SER A 60 -9.48 -25.41 14.48
CA SER A 60 -8.50 -24.32 14.37
C SER A 60 -9.08 -22.96 14.81
N LYS A 61 -8.19 -21.99 15.07
CA LYS A 61 -8.57 -20.62 15.48
C LYS A 61 -9.45 -19.94 14.43
N GLU A 62 -9.15 -20.04 13.13
CA GLU A 62 -10.02 -19.51 12.08
C GLU A 62 -11.38 -20.22 12.02
N GLN A 63 -11.44 -21.54 12.27
CA GLN A 63 -12.70 -22.29 12.23
C GLN A 63 -13.64 -21.85 13.36
N LEU A 64 -13.10 -21.68 14.58
CA LEU A 64 -13.87 -21.17 15.72
C LEU A 64 -14.35 -19.73 15.47
N ARG A 65 -13.49 -18.88 14.90
CA ARG A 65 -13.83 -17.50 14.49
C ARG A 65 -14.98 -17.49 13.48
N THR A 66 -14.87 -18.27 12.40
CA THR A 66 -15.87 -18.29 11.32
C THR A 66 -17.23 -18.81 11.80
N GLN A 67 -17.23 -19.81 12.69
CA GLN A 67 -18.46 -20.34 13.28
C GLN A 67 -19.12 -19.34 14.24
N PHE A 68 -18.32 -18.63 15.04
CA PHE A 68 -18.81 -17.57 15.92
C PHE A 68 -19.37 -16.37 15.12
N GLU A 69 -18.63 -15.91 14.11
CA GLU A 69 -19.08 -14.86 13.19
C GLU A 69 -20.39 -15.25 12.50
N SER A 70 -20.52 -16.50 12.06
CA SER A 70 -21.76 -17.01 11.47
C SER A 70 -22.90 -17.06 12.50
N ALA A 71 -22.65 -17.50 13.73
CA ALA A 71 -23.67 -17.57 14.78
C ALA A 71 -24.19 -16.19 15.19
N VAL A 72 -23.34 -15.16 15.20
CA VAL A 72 -23.73 -13.76 15.42
C VAL A 72 -24.47 -13.20 14.21
N ARG A 73 -23.94 -13.42 12.99
CA ARG A 73 -24.52 -12.91 11.73
C ARG A 73 -25.91 -13.47 11.43
N PHE A 74 -26.16 -14.73 11.79
CA PHE A 74 -27.47 -15.37 11.63
C PHE A 74 -28.36 -15.26 12.88
N GLY A 75 -27.96 -14.46 13.88
CA GLY A 75 -28.79 -14.11 15.03
C GLY A 75 -29.04 -15.23 16.04
N LYS A 76 -28.18 -16.26 16.08
CA LYS A 76 -28.27 -17.37 17.04
C LYS A 76 -27.73 -16.99 18.44
N ILE A 77 -26.91 -15.94 18.52
CA ILE A 77 -26.35 -15.41 19.77
C ILE A 77 -26.68 -13.92 19.85
N ARG A 78 -27.21 -13.45 20.98
CA ARG A 78 -27.52 -12.03 21.23
C ARG A 78 -27.20 -11.61 22.67
N PHE A 79 -26.85 -10.33 22.86
CA PHE A 79 -26.45 -9.75 24.16
C PHE A 79 -27.54 -8.78 24.67
N GLU A 80 -27.96 -8.93 25.92
CA GLU A 80 -28.81 -7.94 26.59
C GLU A 80 -27.99 -7.12 27.60
N PRO A 81 -28.13 -5.78 27.62
CA PRO A 81 -27.57 -4.96 28.68
C PRO A 81 -28.32 -5.21 29.98
N LEU A 82 -27.59 -5.44 31.08
CA LEU A 82 -28.18 -5.62 32.40
C LEU A 82 -28.75 -4.27 32.89
N MET A 83 -30.05 -4.05 32.70
CA MET A 83 -30.76 -2.97 33.38
C MET A 83 -30.74 -3.26 34.89
N ALA A 84 -30.12 -2.36 35.67
CA ALA A 84 -30.21 -2.41 37.12
C ALA A 84 -31.68 -2.29 37.53
N ALA A 85 -32.24 -3.35 38.10
CA ALA A 85 -33.62 -3.37 38.56
C ALA A 85 -33.81 -2.31 39.65
N THR A 86 -34.50 -1.22 39.31
CA THR A 86 -35.04 -0.25 40.27
C THR A 86 -36.09 -0.95 41.13
N GLY A 87 -35.85 -1.03 42.43
CA GLY A 87 -36.75 -1.64 43.39
C GLY A 87 -38.07 -0.89 43.54
N GLY A 88 -39.17 -1.63 43.54
CA GLY A 88 -40.50 -1.17 43.95
C GLY A 88 -41.26 -2.31 44.65
N ARG A 89 -41.46 -2.19 45.96
CA ARG A 89 -42.49 -2.89 46.77
C ARG A 89 -43.85 -2.19 46.52
N ALA A 90 -45.05 -2.78 46.58
CA ALA A 90 -45.59 -4.09 46.95
C ALA A 90 -47.07 -4.17 46.50
N ALA A 91 -47.66 -5.38 46.35
CA ALA A 91 -48.94 -5.81 46.96
C ALA A 91 -49.44 -7.19 46.45
N GLY A 92 -49.61 -8.15 47.39
CA GLY A 92 -50.40 -9.40 47.27
C GLY A 92 -49.80 -10.51 46.37
N SER A 93 -49.76 -11.80 46.71
CA SER A 93 -50.36 -12.60 47.79
C SER A 93 -49.67 -13.98 47.86
N SER A 94 -49.39 -14.43 49.08
CA SER A 94 -49.37 -15.81 49.63
C SER A 94 -48.59 -17.00 49.01
N GLU A 95 -47.98 -17.77 49.93
CA GLU A 95 -47.48 -19.17 49.86
C GLU A 95 -46.14 -19.41 49.13
N THR A 96 -45.14 -20.13 49.65
CA THR A 96 -44.94 -20.93 50.87
C THR A 96 -43.42 -21.04 51.13
N ALA A 97 -43.03 -21.31 52.38
CA ALA A 97 -41.67 -21.22 52.89
C ALA A 97 -40.73 -22.37 52.48
N ALA A 98 -39.44 -22.03 52.33
CA ALA A 98 -38.30 -22.95 52.45
C ALA A 98 -37.15 -22.22 53.19
N PRO A 99 -36.25 -22.93 53.91
CA PRO A 99 -35.59 -22.44 55.12
C PRO A 99 -34.47 -21.41 54.87
N ARG A 100 -34.27 -20.54 55.87
CA ARG A 100 -33.17 -19.57 55.96
C ARG A 100 -31.81 -20.27 56.06
N GLU A 101 -30.90 -19.90 55.17
CA GLU A 101 -29.44 -19.99 55.40
C GLU A 101 -28.88 -18.61 55.77
N PRO A 102 -27.78 -18.55 56.56
CA PRO A 102 -27.44 -17.41 57.41
C PRO A 102 -26.96 -16.20 56.61
N ALA A 103 -27.27 -15.03 57.15
CA ALA A 103 -26.79 -13.75 56.66
C ALA A 103 -25.26 -13.68 56.70
N PHE A 104 -24.59 -13.79 55.55
CA PHE A 104 -23.29 -13.18 55.37
C PHE A 104 -23.52 -11.68 55.18
N GLY A 105 -23.50 -10.97 56.31
CA GLY A 105 -23.17 -9.55 56.31
C GLY A 105 -21.72 -9.38 55.86
N VAL A 106 -21.55 -8.54 54.85
CA VAL A 106 -20.51 -7.53 54.60
C VAL A 106 -20.48 -7.37 53.08
N THR A 107 -21.19 -6.38 52.55
CA THR A 107 -20.76 -5.77 51.29
C THR A 107 -19.33 -5.31 51.53
N PRO A 108 -18.31 -5.73 50.74
CA PRO A 108 -17.00 -5.15 50.86
C PRO A 108 -17.17 -3.65 50.63
N GLU A 109 -16.92 -2.82 51.65
CA GLU A 109 -16.66 -1.41 51.43
C GLU A 109 -15.48 -1.37 50.46
N SER A 110 -15.70 -0.82 49.27
CA SER A 110 -14.63 -0.65 48.28
C SER A 110 -13.61 0.28 48.93
N GLU A 111 -12.37 -0.18 49.10
CA GLU A 111 -11.30 0.71 49.56
C GLU A 111 -11.13 1.86 48.55
N PRO A 112 -10.87 3.09 49.02
CA PRO A 112 -10.65 4.22 48.12
C PRO A 112 -9.42 3.97 47.25
N THR A 113 -9.56 4.23 45.96
CA THR A 113 -8.48 4.06 44.97
C THR A 113 -8.23 5.34 44.18
N TRP A 114 -7.30 5.31 43.23
CA TRP A 114 -6.94 6.43 42.37
C TRP A 114 -6.77 6.03 40.90
N PHE A 115 -6.97 7.01 40.02
CA PHE A 115 -6.72 6.91 38.58
C PHE A 115 -5.86 8.07 38.12
N GLU A 116 -4.88 7.81 37.26
CA GLU A 116 -3.90 8.81 36.83
C GLU A 116 -3.70 8.73 35.31
N LEU A 117 -3.73 9.89 34.65
CA LEU A 117 -3.39 10.05 33.24
C LEU A 117 -2.35 11.16 33.10
N THR A 118 -1.24 10.85 32.43
CA THR A 118 -0.22 11.82 32.05
C THR A 118 -0.27 12.06 30.55
N LEU A 119 -0.62 13.29 30.17
CA LEU A 119 -0.71 13.74 28.80
C LEU A 119 0.61 14.40 28.37
N VAL A 120 1.28 13.82 27.40
CA VAL A 120 2.57 14.29 26.90
C VAL A 120 2.53 14.51 25.40
N ASP A 121 3.48 15.27 24.88
CA ASP A 121 3.69 15.42 23.44
C ASP A 121 4.47 14.24 22.83
N GLU A 122 4.95 14.40 21.60
CA GLU A 122 5.60 13.36 20.82
C GLU A 122 6.97 12.93 21.34
N VAL A 123 7.61 13.75 22.18
CA VAL A 123 8.92 13.45 22.79
C VAL A 123 8.83 13.26 24.31
N GLY A 124 7.62 13.27 24.87
CA GLY A 124 7.38 12.99 26.28
C GLY A 124 7.37 14.21 27.21
N GLN A 125 7.31 15.43 26.68
CA GLN A 125 7.12 16.62 27.52
C GLN A 125 5.64 16.83 27.84
N GLY A 126 5.34 17.16 29.10
CA GLY A 126 3.97 17.38 29.58
C GLY A 126 3.20 18.43 28.80
N ILE A 127 1.90 18.21 28.64
CA ILE A 127 0.95 19.19 28.09
C ILE A 127 0.13 19.74 29.25
N GLU A 128 0.46 20.94 29.69
CA GLU A 128 -0.14 21.63 30.84
C GLU A 128 -1.52 22.23 30.51
N ASP A 129 -2.34 22.44 31.54
CA ASP A 129 -3.63 23.14 31.50
C ASP A 129 -4.65 22.51 30.55
N GLN A 130 -4.60 21.19 30.40
CA GLN A 130 -5.53 20.43 29.58
C GLN A 130 -6.63 19.78 30.44
N GLU A 131 -7.90 20.14 30.20
CA GLU A 131 -9.02 19.57 30.95
C GLU A 131 -9.32 18.12 30.52
N LEU A 132 -9.12 17.17 31.42
CA LEU A 132 -9.48 15.76 31.27
C LEU A 132 -10.79 15.47 32.00
N THR A 133 -11.68 14.70 31.37
CA THR A 133 -12.92 14.25 32.03
C THR A 133 -12.81 12.77 32.39
N PHE A 134 -12.62 12.47 33.66
CA PHE A 134 -12.67 11.13 34.23
C PHE A 134 -14.12 10.70 34.44
N SER A 135 -14.44 9.44 34.18
CA SER A 135 -15.76 8.87 34.41
C SER A 135 -15.61 7.56 35.16
N VAL A 136 -15.95 7.56 36.45
CA VAL A 136 -15.97 6.38 37.31
C VAL A 136 -17.42 6.07 37.67
N SER A 137 -17.87 4.83 37.41
CA SER A 137 -19.25 4.40 37.65
C SER A 137 -20.33 5.35 37.05
N GLY A 138 -20.01 5.99 35.92
CA GLY A 138 -20.90 6.89 35.17
C GLY A 138 -20.97 8.34 35.66
N LYS A 139 -20.18 8.73 36.67
CA LYS A 139 -20.08 10.13 37.13
C LYS A 139 -18.87 10.82 36.52
N PRO A 140 -19.06 11.89 35.72
CA PRO A 140 -17.96 12.63 35.13
C PRO A 140 -17.34 13.62 36.14
N GLU A 141 -16.01 13.68 36.18
CA GLU A 141 -15.21 14.62 36.96
C GLU A 141 -14.13 15.22 36.08
N LYS A 142 -13.96 16.55 36.15
CA LYS A 142 -13.07 17.31 35.28
C LYS A 142 -11.87 17.79 36.06
N LEU A 143 -10.67 17.49 35.57
CA LEU A 143 -9.40 17.87 36.19
C LEU A 143 -8.44 18.39 35.11
N PRO A 144 -7.79 19.55 35.32
CA PRO A 144 -6.72 20.01 34.43
C PRO A 144 -5.45 19.20 34.66
N THR A 145 -4.62 19.10 33.62
CA THR A 145 -3.24 18.58 33.74
C THR A 145 -2.31 19.63 34.36
N ASP A 146 -1.38 19.16 35.19
CA ASP A 146 -0.30 20.00 35.75
C ASP A 146 0.84 20.25 34.74
N GLY A 147 1.92 20.92 35.19
CA GLY A 147 3.10 21.20 34.36
C GLY A 147 3.86 19.96 33.85
N LEU A 148 3.64 18.78 34.45
CA LEU A 148 4.15 17.50 33.95
C LEU A 148 3.15 16.82 32.99
N GLY A 149 1.97 17.42 32.78
CA GLY A 149 0.89 16.86 31.99
C GLY A 149 0.02 15.88 32.77
N THR A 150 0.17 15.77 34.09
CA THR A 150 -0.53 14.77 34.89
C THR A 150 -1.84 15.32 35.44
N ALA A 151 -2.92 14.53 35.32
CA ALA A 151 -4.12 14.71 36.12
C ALA A 151 -4.42 13.41 36.86
N ARG A 152 -4.77 13.55 38.13
CA ARG A 152 -4.98 12.42 39.03
C ARG A 152 -6.26 12.61 39.81
N LEU A 153 -7.08 11.57 39.78
CA LEU A 153 -8.33 11.48 40.52
C LEU A 153 -8.14 10.54 41.72
N ASP A 154 -8.12 11.09 42.93
CA ASP A 154 -7.87 10.37 44.18
C ASP A 154 -9.15 10.11 45.00
N GLY A 155 -9.10 9.13 45.91
CA GLY A 155 -10.11 8.92 46.93
C GLY A 155 -11.44 8.38 46.39
N VAL A 156 -11.44 7.73 45.23
CA VAL A 156 -12.65 7.25 44.58
C VAL A 156 -13.05 5.89 45.14
N ILE A 157 -14.27 5.79 45.65
CA ILE A 157 -14.91 4.51 45.99
C ILE A 157 -15.54 3.98 44.71
N ALA A 158 -14.73 3.28 43.91
CA ALA A 158 -15.15 2.75 42.61
C ALA A 158 -15.77 1.35 42.78
N THR A 159 -16.89 1.10 42.10
CA THR A 159 -17.45 -0.26 41.99
C THR A 159 -16.69 -1.14 40.99
N SER A 160 -15.69 -0.59 40.30
CA SER A 160 -14.84 -1.26 39.31
C SER A 160 -13.39 -0.75 39.36
N SER A 161 -12.43 -1.64 39.09
CA SER A 161 -10.99 -1.31 38.96
C SER A 161 -10.63 -0.52 37.69
N PHE A 162 -11.63 -0.08 36.92
CA PHE A 162 -11.44 0.65 35.67
C PHE A 162 -12.21 1.96 35.68
N ALA A 163 -11.61 2.97 35.06
CA ALA A 163 -12.20 4.25 34.75
C ALA A 163 -11.99 4.59 33.28
N ASN A 164 -12.74 5.57 32.80
CA ASN A 164 -12.60 6.11 31.46
C ASN A 164 -12.20 7.57 31.55
N ALA A 165 -11.19 7.99 30.79
CA ALA A 165 -10.81 9.38 30.65
C ALA A 165 -11.07 9.85 29.22
N ARG A 166 -11.87 10.92 29.08
CA ARG A 166 -12.01 11.65 27.82
C ARG A 166 -10.92 12.71 27.76
N LEU A 167 -10.16 12.69 26.66
CA LEU A 167 -9.14 13.67 26.34
C LEU A 167 -9.75 15.05 26.02
N PRO A 168 -8.96 16.14 26.03
CA PRO A 168 -9.44 17.46 25.69
C PRO A 168 -9.92 17.53 24.23
N GLU A 169 -10.65 18.59 23.91
CA GLU A 169 -11.06 18.84 22.53
C GLU A 169 -9.83 18.98 21.63
N VAL A 170 -9.91 18.39 20.42
CA VAL A 170 -8.81 18.38 19.46
C VAL A 170 -8.31 19.80 19.16
N ALA A 171 -9.20 20.79 19.10
CA ALA A 171 -8.82 22.18 18.84
C ALA A 171 -7.88 22.76 19.92
N LEU A 172 -8.11 22.45 21.19
CA LEU A 172 -7.26 22.88 22.30
C LEU A 172 -5.89 22.20 22.25
N LEU A 173 -5.87 20.90 21.95
CA LEU A 173 -4.61 20.16 21.77
C LEU A 173 -3.79 20.72 20.60
N LYS A 174 -4.43 20.99 19.45
CA LYS A 174 -3.78 21.61 18.30
C LYS A 174 -3.20 22.99 18.68
N GLN A 175 -3.96 23.82 19.40
CA GLN A 175 -3.49 25.13 19.85
C GLN A 175 -2.26 25.03 20.75
N ALA A 176 -2.25 24.09 21.70
CA ALA A 176 -1.14 23.90 22.63
C ALA A 176 0.11 23.30 21.96
N LEU A 177 -0.07 22.39 21.00
CA LEU A 177 1.02 21.61 20.42
C LEU A 177 1.59 22.20 19.13
N LYS A 178 0.83 23.00 18.38
CA LYS A 178 1.29 23.59 17.11
C LYS A 178 2.63 24.33 17.25
N PRO A 179 2.87 25.19 18.26
CA PRO A 179 4.16 25.87 18.40
C PRO A 179 5.33 24.90 18.61
N ARG A 180 5.09 23.78 19.31
CA ARG A 180 6.08 22.72 19.52
C ARG A 180 6.40 22.01 18.21
N TRP A 181 5.37 21.68 17.42
CA TRP A 181 5.51 20.97 16.15
C TRP A 181 6.00 21.83 14.99
N ASP A 182 5.79 23.15 15.04
CA ASP A 182 6.39 24.11 14.10
C ASP A 182 7.92 24.20 14.26
N THR A 183 8.46 23.68 15.37
CA THR A 183 9.89 23.65 15.67
C THR A 183 10.44 22.23 15.50
N ILE A 184 11.69 22.12 15.03
CA ILE A 184 12.37 20.82 14.92
C ILE A 184 12.87 20.40 16.30
N ARG A 185 12.57 19.16 16.69
CA ARG A 185 12.92 18.59 18.00
C ARG A 185 13.67 17.29 17.81
N THR A 186 14.89 17.22 18.36
CA THR A 186 15.84 16.13 18.12
C THR A 186 15.62 14.92 19.03
N ASP A 187 14.78 15.04 20.05
CA ASP A 187 14.50 13.97 20.99
C ASP A 187 13.76 12.80 20.31
N LYS A 188 13.95 11.59 20.87
CA LYS A 188 13.34 10.37 20.33
C LYS A 188 11.82 10.42 20.49
N LEU A 189 11.10 10.09 19.41
CA LEU A 189 9.64 9.98 19.45
C LEU A 189 9.20 8.83 20.36
N LEU A 190 8.15 9.06 21.14
CA LEU A 190 7.50 8.01 21.92
C LEU A 190 6.80 7.00 20.99
N THR A 191 6.94 5.73 21.33
CA THR A 191 6.32 4.58 20.66
C THR A 191 5.30 3.91 21.60
N GLU A 192 4.53 2.97 21.06
CA GLU A 192 3.54 2.19 21.84
C GLU A 192 4.18 1.37 22.99
N ASP A 193 5.50 1.19 22.95
CA ASP A 193 6.25 0.51 24.02
C ASP A 193 6.33 1.35 25.31
N ASN A 194 6.23 2.68 25.18
CA ASN A 194 6.51 3.62 26.27
C ASN A 194 5.30 4.50 26.63
N ALA A 195 4.32 4.63 25.73
CA ALA A 195 3.09 5.39 25.96
C ALA A 195 1.99 4.90 25.02
N THR A 196 0.72 5.15 25.36
CA THR A 196 -0.35 5.02 24.37
C THR A 196 -0.29 6.19 23.41
N VAL A 197 -0.02 5.92 22.13
CA VAL A 197 0.13 6.98 21.12
C VAL A 197 -1.22 7.30 20.49
N VAL A 198 -1.59 8.59 20.55
CA VAL A 198 -2.78 9.14 19.91
C VAL A 198 -2.34 10.08 18.81
N LEU A 199 -2.57 9.68 17.56
CA LEU A 199 -2.33 10.52 16.40
C LEU A 199 -3.51 11.49 16.25
N LEU A 200 -3.24 12.79 16.19
CA LEU A 200 -4.29 13.80 15.95
C LEU A 200 -4.76 13.71 14.49
N LYS A 201 -5.73 12.83 14.25
CA LYS A 201 -6.43 12.70 12.98
C LYS A 201 -7.93 12.95 13.18
N GLY A 202 -8.47 13.94 12.48
CA GLY A 202 -9.90 14.27 12.55
C GLY A 202 -10.28 15.05 13.81
N GLU A 203 -11.58 15.10 14.13
CA GLU A 203 -12.14 16.01 15.13
C GLU A 203 -12.49 15.35 16.47
N LYS A 204 -12.39 14.02 16.57
CA LYS A 204 -12.76 13.25 17.76
C LYS A 204 -11.63 12.33 18.20
N LEU A 205 -11.43 12.26 19.50
CA LEU A 205 -10.50 11.34 20.14
C LEU A 205 -11.27 10.28 20.91
N ASP A 206 -10.72 9.06 20.90
CA ASP A 206 -11.27 7.95 21.65
C ASP A 206 -11.11 8.15 23.16
N VAL A 207 -11.97 7.47 23.91
CA VAL A 207 -11.89 7.44 25.36
C VAL A 207 -10.76 6.51 25.80
N VAL A 208 -9.93 6.98 26.74
CA VAL A 208 -8.81 6.22 27.28
C VAL A 208 -9.27 5.40 28.48
N SER A 209 -9.10 4.09 28.42
CA SER A 209 -9.33 3.21 29.58
C SER A 209 -8.17 3.32 30.56
N LEU A 210 -8.50 3.51 31.83
CA LEU A 210 -7.57 3.59 32.94
C LEU A 210 -7.79 2.42 33.90
N GLU A 211 -6.71 1.85 34.39
CA GLU A 211 -6.73 0.85 35.45
C GLU A 211 -6.40 1.54 36.79
N SER A 212 -7.08 1.14 37.86
CA SER A 212 -6.85 1.67 39.18
C SER A 212 -5.40 1.45 39.60
N GLU A 213 -4.81 2.45 40.22
CA GLU A 213 -3.45 2.40 40.77
C GLU A 213 -2.33 2.15 39.75
N THR A 214 -2.63 2.36 38.46
CA THR A 214 -1.67 2.21 37.37
C THR A 214 -1.61 3.52 36.58
N PRO A 215 -0.48 4.26 36.61
CA PRO A 215 -0.31 5.46 35.82
C PRO A 215 -0.42 5.16 34.33
N LYS A 216 -1.15 5.99 33.60
CA LYS A 216 -1.28 5.86 32.15
C LYS A 216 -0.71 7.07 31.43
N THR A 217 0.36 6.87 30.66
CA THR A 217 0.90 7.91 29.78
C THR A 217 0.25 7.85 28.40
N VAL A 218 -0.25 9.00 27.93
CA VAL A 218 -0.82 9.20 26.60
C VAL A 218 0.00 10.25 25.86
N SER A 219 0.60 9.86 24.73
CA SER A 219 1.38 10.77 23.87
C SER A 219 0.52 11.26 22.72
N ILE A 220 0.33 12.58 22.63
CA ILE A 220 -0.36 13.23 21.52
C ILE A 220 0.66 13.59 20.45
N GLN A 221 0.45 13.11 19.22
CA GLN A 221 1.40 13.27 18.12
C GLN A 221 0.72 13.79 16.85
N PRO A 222 1.45 14.51 15.98
CA PRO A 222 0.90 14.94 14.71
C PRO A 222 0.67 13.72 13.80
N TYR A 223 -0.35 13.78 12.96
CA TYR A 223 -0.58 12.78 11.93
C TYR A 223 0.02 13.27 10.60
N VAL A 224 0.97 12.49 10.07
CA VAL A 224 1.52 12.67 8.72
C VAL A 224 1.48 11.32 8.01
N GLU A 225 0.89 11.31 6.82
CA GLU A 225 0.91 10.16 5.90
C GLU A 225 1.72 10.57 4.66
N GLN A 226 2.62 9.70 4.20
CA GLN A 226 3.52 9.96 3.09
C GLN A 226 3.25 8.97 1.96
N ALA A 227 3.21 9.45 0.72
CA ALA A 227 3.29 8.63 -0.47
C ALA A 227 4.52 9.00 -1.28
N ARG A 228 5.22 8.01 -1.82
CA ARG A 228 6.43 8.21 -2.63
C ARG A 228 6.19 7.65 -4.02
N LEU A 229 6.23 8.51 -5.02
CA LEU A 229 6.32 8.15 -6.42
C LEU A 229 7.80 7.92 -6.75
N LEU A 230 8.23 6.65 -6.63
CA LEU A 230 9.59 6.21 -6.83
C LEU A 230 9.82 5.69 -8.27
N GLY A 231 10.86 6.18 -8.95
CA GLY A 231 11.28 5.67 -10.26
C GLY A 231 11.02 6.60 -11.43
N MET A 232 11.11 6.04 -12.64
CA MET A 232 11.04 6.79 -13.91
C MET A 232 9.61 7.24 -14.22
N PHE A 233 9.10 8.20 -13.44
CA PHE A 233 7.84 8.91 -13.72
C PHE A 233 8.07 10.16 -14.57
N PHE A 234 9.34 10.51 -14.81
CA PHE A 234 9.76 11.65 -15.62
C PHE A 234 10.92 11.25 -16.52
N ASP A 235 10.98 11.84 -17.71
CA ASP A 235 12.15 11.76 -18.58
C ASP A 235 13.29 12.64 -18.05
N THR A 236 14.53 12.28 -18.40
CA THR A 236 15.72 13.05 -18.07
C THR A 236 15.56 14.51 -18.51
N ASN A 237 15.87 15.45 -17.60
CA ASN A 237 15.76 16.90 -17.80
C ASN A 237 14.34 17.45 -18.06
N LYS A 238 13.29 16.62 -17.98
CA LYS A 238 11.91 17.06 -18.18
C LYS A 238 11.09 16.80 -16.95
N ASN A 239 10.01 17.56 -16.82
CA ASN A 239 9.01 17.39 -15.77
C ASN A 239 7.69 16.86 -16.33
N PHE A 240 7.69 16.28 -17.53
CA PHE A 240 6.50 15.63 -18.08
C PHE A 240 6.19 14.36 -17.28
N LEU A 241 4.99 14.31 -16.68
CA LEU A 241 4.56 13.17 -15.89
C LEU A 241 4.13 12.04 -16.82
N LEU A 242 4.98 11.01 -16.93
CA LEU A 242 4.82 9.93 -17.88
C LEU A 242 3.55 9.09 -17.60
N PRO A 243 2.95 8.47 -18.62
CA PRO A 243 1.77 7.61 -18.46
C PRO A 243 1.94 6.46 -17.47
N GLY A 244 3.18 6.03 -17.24
CA GLY A 244 3.52 5.04 -16.22
C GLY A 244 3.15 5.46 -14.79
N ALA A 245 2.99 6.76 -14.54
CA ALA A 245 2.57 7.31 -13.25
C ALA A 245 1.08 7.12 -12.98
N ILE A 246 0.25 7.04 -14.01
CA ILE A 246 -1.22 7.08 -13.89
C ILE A 246 -1.78 6.01 -12.94
N PRO A 247 -1.37 4.72 -13.03
CA PRO A 247 -1.85 3.71 -12.08
C PRO A 247 -1.50 4.05 -10.62
N SER A 248 -0.31 4.61 -10.39
CA SER A 248 0.15 5.06 -9.08
C SER A 248 -0.66 6.26 -8.57
N LEU A 249 -0.92 7.25 -9.43
CA LEU A 249 -1.75 8.42 -9.10
C LEU A 249 -3.17 8.00 -8.69
N ARG A 250 -3.76 7.00 -9.35
CA ARG A 250 -5.06 6.43 -8.95
C ARG A 250 -5.06 5.87 -7.53
N ASN A 251 -3.95 5.30 -7.07
CA ASN A 251 -3.84 4.84 -5.69
C ASN A 251 -3.69 6.01 -4.70
N ILE A 252 -3.09 7.13 -5.12
CA ILE A 252 -3.03 8.35 -4.32
C ILE A 252 -4.44 8.92 -4.09
N LYS A 253 -5.39 8.72 -5.01
CA LYS A 253 -6.82 9.06 -4.75
C LYS A 253 -7.34 8.51 -3.41
N ARG A 254 -7.00 7.26 -3.08
CA ARG A 254 -7.40 6.63 -1.81
C ARG A 254 -6.77 7.30 -0.59
N LEU A 255 -5.66 8.03 -0.77
CA LEU A 255 -5.07 8.85 0.28
C LEU A 255 -5.84 10.17 0.44
N TYR A 256 -6.31 10.78 -0.64
CA TYR A 256 -7.18 11.96 -0.59
C TYR A 256 -8.47 11.66 0.16
N ASP A 257 -9.14 10.56 -0.20
CA ASP A 257 -10.42 10.18 0.40
C ASP A 257 -10.28 9.90 1.92
N ARG A 258 -9.11 9.44 2.36
CA ARG A 258 -8.79 9.19 3.78
C ARG A 258 -8.26 10.41 4.52
N ASN A 259 -7.90 11.46 3.81
CA ASN A 259 -7.34 12.71 4.34
C ASN A 259 -7.99 13.94 3.67
N PRO A 260 -9.34 14.09 3.70
CA PRO A 260 -10.05 15.10 2.91
C PRO A 260 -9.85 16.55 3.40
N LYS A 261 -9.33 16.72 4.62
CA LYS A 261 -8.98 18.01 5.22
C LYS A 261 -7.47 18.01 5.51
N SER A 262 -6.66 18.06 4.46
CA SER A 262 -5.20 18.06 4.59
C SER A 262 -4.54 19.24 3.92
N THR A 263 -3.39 19.66 4.45
CA THR A 263 -2.39 20.37 3.66
C THR A 263 -1.50 19.34 2.99
N LEU A 264 -1.59 19.24 1.67
CA LEU A 264 -0.76 18.36 0.84
C LEU A 264 0.53 19.08 0.44
N LEU A 265 1.67 18.59 0.91
CA LEU A 265 2.98 19.01 0.46
C LEU A 265 3.51 18.04 -0.58
N VAL A 266 3.75 18.53 -1.80
CA VAL A 266 4.38 17.78 -2.89
C VAL A 266 5.87 18.16 -2.94
N VAL A 267 6.75 17.20 -2.70
CA VAL A 267 8.20 17.37 -2.63
C VAL A 267 8.86 16.68 -3.81
N GLY A 268 9.60 17.41 -4.63
CA GLY A 268 10.36 16.82 -5.73
C GLY A 268 11.83 16.62 -5.38
N HIS A 269 12.41 15.57 -5.93
CA HIS A 269 13.83 15.22 -5.80
C HIS A 269 14.43 14.95 -7.19
N THR A 270 15.73 15.14 -7.30
CA THR A 270 16.52 14.74 -8.49
C THR A 270 17.60 13.76 -8.05
N ASP A 271 18.16 13.03 -9.00
CA ASP A 271 19.42 12.32 -8.78
C ASP A 271 20.59 13.30 -8.55
N THR A 272 21.76 12.74 -8.25
CA THR A 272 22.99 13.48 -7.97
C THR A 272 23.79 13.85 -9.22
N SER A 273 23.23 13.58 -10.42
CA SER A 273 23.89 13.92 -11.67
C SER A 273 23.57 15.36 -12.06
N GLY A 274 24.60 16.17 -12.30
CA GLY A 274 24.44 17.52 -12.86
C GLY A 274 24.82 18.65 -11.89
N ASP A 275 24.39 19.87 -12.23
CA ASP A 275 24.66 21.06 -11.42
C ASP A 275 23.62 21.21 -10.29
N PRO A 276 24.02 21.47 -9.03
CA PRO A 276 23.09 21.55 -7.91
C PRO A 276 22.02 22.63 -8.06
N SER A 277 22.33 23.76 -8.71
CA SER A 277 21.34 24.83 -8.93
C SER A 277 20.31 24.42 -9.98
N TYR A 278 20.74 23.68 -10.99
CA TYR A 278 19.86 23.09 -11.99
C TYR A 278 18.94 22.02 -11.37
N ASN A 279 19.51 21.14 -10.54
CA ASN A 279 18.79 20.09 -9.83
C ASN A 279 17.78 20.66 -8.81
N GLY A 280 18.16 21.72 -8.09
CA GLY A 280 17.24 22.46 -7.23
C GLY A 280 16.03 22.99 -7.99
N ALA A 281 16.23 23.63 -9.16
CA ALA A 281 15.14 24.13 -9.99
C ALA A 281 14.28 23.00 -10.59
N LEU A 282 14.92 21.96 -11.14
CA LEU A 282 14.22 20.81 -11.72
C LEU A 282 13.35 20.10 -10.69
N SER A 283 13.86 19.87 -9.47
CA SER A 283 13.09 19.22 -8.40
C SER A 283 11.78 19.94 -8.07
N LEU A 284 11.79 21.28 -8.03
CA LEU A 284 10.56 22.06 -7.85
C LEU A 284 9.64 21.95 -9.06
N GLU A 285 10.18 21.99 -10.28
CA GLU A 285 9.40 21.81 -11.51
C GLU A 285 8.71 20.44 -11.59
N LEU A 286 9.32 19.38 -11.01
CA LEU A 286 8.71 18.05 -10.87
C LEU A 286 7.52 18.09 -9.91
N ALA A 287 7.70 18.68 -8.73
CA ALA A 287 6.63 18.85 -7.74
C ALA A 287 5.47 19.68 -8.29
N GLU A 288 5.78 20.78 -8.99
CA GLU A 288 4.78 21.62 -9.68
C GLU A 288 4.03 20.86 -10.77
N SER A 289 4.69 19.99 -11.53
CA SER A 289 4.04 19.21 -12.59
C SER A 289 3.01 18.24 -12.02
N VAL A 290 3.37 17.51 -10.95
CA VAL A 290 2.45 16.62 -10.23
C VAL A 290 1.32 17.43 -9.61
N ALA A 291 1.62 18.55 -8.97
CA ALA A 291 0.60 19.43 -8.40
C ALA A 291 -0.42 19.90 -9.44
N GLN A 292 0.06 20.39 -10.59
CA GLN A 292 -0.77 20.85 -11.69
C GLN A 292 -1.62 19.73 -12.28
N TYR A 293 -1.06 18.54 -12.40
CA TYR A 293 -1.79 17.35 -12.83
C TYR A 293 -2.93 17.03 -11.85
N LEU A 294 -2.64 17.02 -10.55
CA LEU A 294 -3.62 16.71 -9.51
C LEU A 294 -4.72 17.78 -9.35
N THR A 295 -4.50 19.00 -9.83
CA THR A 295 -5.48 20.10 -9.82
C THR A 295 -6.10 20.37 -11.19
N ASP A 296 -5.87 19.52 -12.19
CA ASP A 296 -6.34 19.69 -13.57
C ASP A 296 -5.96 21.06 -14.20
N ASP A 297 -4.76 21.59 -13.88
CA ASP A 297 -4.28 22.89 -14.37
C ASP A 297 -3.65 22.77 -15.77
N VAL A 298 -4.54 22.68 -16.77
CA VAL A 298 -4.19 22.59 -18.20
C VAL A 298 -3.30 23.74 -18.66
N ASP A 299 -3.61 24.97 -18.25
CA ASP A 299 -2.89 26.16 -18.69
C ASP A 299 -1.44 26.18 -18.18
N ALA A 300 -1.21 25.70 -16.96
CA ALA A 300 0.15 25.58 -16.43
C ALA A 300 0.98 24.54 -17.18
N TRP A 301 0.40 23.40 -17.56
CA TRP A 301 1.06 22.39 -18.40
C TRP A 301 1.37 22.93 -19.80
N LEU A 302 0.44 23.66 -20.43
CA LEU A 302 0.65 24.22 -21.77
C LEU A 302 1.83 25.19 -21.85
N LYS A 303 2.18 25.88 -20.74
CA LYS A 303 3.37 26.75 -20.69
C LYS A 303 4.67 25.99 -20.97
N ARG A 304 4.73 24.66 -20.73
CA ARG A 304 5.92 23.83 -20.97
C ARG A 304 6.26 23.64 -22.45
N TYR A 305 5.33 23.95 -23.36
CA TYR A 305 5.56 23.98 -24.82
C TYR A 305 6.11 25.34 -25.31
N GLY A 306 6.13 26.37 -24.45
CA GLY A 306 6.45 27.74 -24.85
C GLY A 306 7.89 27.94 -25.31
N GLN A 307 8.11 28.90 -26.22
CA GLN A 307 9.44 29.24 -26.73
C GLN A 307 10.40 29.81 -25.66
N GLY A 308 9.86 30.25 -24.50
CA GLY A 308 10.67 30.67 -23.35
C GLY A 308 11.25 29.51 -22.52
N VAL A 309 10.79 28.27 -22.74
CA VAL A 309 11.32 27.09 -22.05
C VAL A 309 12.59 26.61 -22.76
N ALA A 310 13.64 26.33 -22.01
CA ALA A 310 14.91 25.84 -22.58
C ALA A 310 14.67 24.57 -23.44
N PRO A 311 15.29 24.44 -24.63
CA PRO A 311 15.00 23.33 -25.56
C PRO A 311 15.08 21.93 -24.95
N LYS A 312 16.05 21.69 -24.03
CA LYS A 312 16.20 20.40 -23.34
C LYS A 312 15.06 20.07 -22.37
N LYS A 313 14.35 21.08 -21.86
CA LYS A 313 13.21 20.94 -20.94
C LYS A 313 11.85 21.03 -21.65
N ARG A 314 11.84 21.57 -22.87
CA ARG A 314 10.62 21.95 -23.58
C ARG A 314 9.88 20.71 -24.07
N TRP A 315 8.56 20.71 -23.88
CA TRP A 315 7.69 19.67 -24.40
C TRP A 315 7.34 19.95 -25.87
N ALA A 316 7.12 18.87 -26.62
CA ALA A 316 6.84 18.89 -28.05
C ALA A 316 6.04 17.64 -28.45
N GLU A 317 6.19 17.21 -29.70
CA GLU A 317 5.46 16.08 -30.28
C GLU A 317 5.61 14.77 -29.50
N ALA A 318 6.75 14.52 -28.87
CA ALA A 318 6.98 13.31 -28.10
C ALA A 318 6.01 13.18 -26.92
N GLU A 319 5.82 14.26 -26.15
CA GLU A 319 4.89 14.31 -25.01
C GLU A 319 3.43 14.22 -25.49
N ASP A 320 3.10 14.91 -26.59
CA ASP A 320 1.79 14.83 -27.21
C ASP A 320 1.44 13.37 -27.59
N LEU A 321 2.35 12.67 -28.29
CA LEU A 321 2.15 11.28 -28.69
C LEU A 321 2.06 10.34 -27.48
N SER A 322 2.84 10.59 -26.44
CA SER A 322 2.80 9.81 -25.20
C SER A 322 1.43 9.89 -24.50
N MET A 323 0.83 11.09 -24.44
CA MET A 323 -0.53 11.26 -23.89
C MET A 323 -1.58 10.57 -24.76
N ILE A 324 -1.50 10.73 -26.09
CA ILE A 324 -2.43 10.09 -27.04
C ILE A 324 -2.40 8.57 -26.90
N GLU A 325 -1.20 7.99 -26.82
CA GLU A 325 -1.01 6.57 -26.65
C GLU A 325 -1.62 6.07 -25.34
N ALA A 326 -1.37 6.77 -24.23
CA ALA A 326 -1.92 6.43 -22.92
C ALA A 326 -3.45 6.39 -22.91
N LEU A 327 -4.08 7.45 -23.46
CA LEU A 327 -5.53 7.54 -23.62
C LEU A 327 -6.07 6.42 -24.52
N GLY A 328 -5.31 6.03 -25.54
CA GLY A 328 -5.68 4.93 -26.43
C GLY A 328 -5.61 3.54 -25.80
N LEU A 329 -4.73 3.32 -24.84
CA LEU A 329 -4.53 2.02 -24.17
C LEU A 329 -5.47 1.82 -23.00
N GLN A 330 -5.73 2.90 -22.25
CA GLN A 330 -6.42 2.83 -20.97
C GLN A 330 -7.80 3.52 -21.00
N GLY A 331 -8.10 4.30 -22.05
CA GLY A 331 -9.39 4.95 -22.27
C GLY A 331 -10.55 3.98 -22.53
N PRO A 332 -11.80 4.48 -22.49
CA PRO A 332 -12.95 3.70 -22.93
C PRO A 332 -12.70 3.19 -24.35
N GLN A 333 -12.84 1.88 -24.56
CA GLN A 333 -12.65 1.24 -25.87
C GLN A 333 -13.80 1.60 -26.80
N LEU A 334 -13.75 2.82 -27.36
CA LEU A 334 -14.75 3.34 -28.29
C LEU A 334 -14.47 2.95 -29.75
N GLU A 335 -13.29 2.37 -30.01
CA GLU A 335 -12.86 1.89 -31.33
C GLU A 335 -12.06 0.59 -31.20
N THR A 336 -12.21 -0.30 -32.18
CA THR A 336 -11.47 -1.55 -32.23
C THR A 336 -10.03 -1.29 -32.67
N PRO A 337 -9.05 -2.17 -32.34
CA PRO A 337 -7.71 -2.05 -32.88
C PRO A 337 -7.71 -1.91 -34.41
N ILE A 338 -8.57 -2.62 -35.13
CA ILE A 338 -8.68 -2.56 -36.60
C ILE A 338 -8.92 -1.13 -37.09
N ASP A 339 -9.74 -0.35 -36.40
CA ASP A 339 -10.03 1.04 -36.76
C ASP A 339 -8.78 1.93 -36.72
N ARG A 340 -7.75 1.57 -35.95
CA ARG A 340 -6.53 2.38 -35.76
C ARG A 340 -5.43 2.12 -36.80
N VAL A 341 -5.58 1.15 -37.70
CA VAL A 341 -4.53 0.82 -38.68
C VAL A 341 -4.45 1.91 -39.74
N GLY A 342 -3.26 2.50 -39.94
CA GLY A 342 -3.01 3.53 -40.96
C GLY A 342 -3.56 4.94 -40.65
N GLN A 343 -4.14 5.17 -39.46
CA GLN A 343 -4.58 6.50 -39.04
C GLN A 343 -3.45 7.27 -38.32
N SER A 344 -3.40 8.59 -38.52
CA SER A 344 -2.56 9.48 -37.72
C SER A 344 -2.98 9.43 -36.24
N PRO A 345 -2.04 9.35 -35.27
CA PRO A 345 -2.36 9.38 -33.85
C PRO A 345 -3.21 10.60 -33.44
N VAL A 346 -2.93 11.76 -34.02
CA VAL A 346 -3.67 13.00 -33.74
C VAL A 346 -5.09 12.94 -34.32
N ALA A 347 -5.26 12.41 -35.53
CA ALA A 347 -6.58 12.23 -36.14
C ALA A 347 -7.44 11.25 -35.34
N TRP A 348 -6.82 10.17 -34.86
CA TRP A 348 -7.45 9.21 -33.97
C TRP A 348 -7.90 9.90 -32.67
N TYR A 349 -7.01 10.66 -32.01
CA TYR A 349 -7.31 11.37 -30.79
C TYR A 349 -8.47 12.36 -30.96
N GLN A 350 -8.47 13.18 -32.03
CA GLN A 350 -9.54 14.15 -32.29
C GLN A 350 -10.92 13.47 -32.40
N LYS A 351 -11.01 12.34 -33.11
CA LYS A 351 -12.23 11.53 -33.22
C LYS A 351 -12.65 10.93 -31.88
N TRP A 352 -11.70 10.35 -31.16
CA TRP A 352 -11.93 9.77 -29.84
C TRP A 352 -12.45 10.82 -28.84
N HIS A 353 -11.79 11.98 -28.79
CA HIS A 353 -12.18 13.11 -27.94
C HIS A 353 -13.60 13.59 -28.22
N ASN A 354 -13.95 13.75 -29.50
CA ASN A 354 -15.28 14.21 -29.93
C ASN A 354 -16.40 13.23 -29.52
N LYS A 355 -16.08 11.95 -29.28
CA LYS A 355 -17.03 10.92 -28.85
C LYS A 355 -17.26 10.87 -27.33
N LEU A 356 -16.42 11.52 -26.52
CA LEU A 356 -16.56 11.51 -25.05
C LEU A 356 -17.88 12.14 -24.61
N GLN A 357 -18.47 11.61 -23.53
CA GLN A 357 -19.76 12.09 -22.99
C GLN A 357 -19.78 12.10 -21.46
N GLY A 358 -20.61 12.97 -20.90
CA GLY A 358 -20.84 13.05 -19.45
C GLY A 358 -19.55 13.25 -18.67
N LYS A 359 -19.33 12.39 -17.66
CA LYS A 359 -18.14 12.44 -16.77
C LYS A 359 -16.81 12.11 -17.47
N GLN A 360 -16.85 11.61 -18.70
CA GLN A 360 -15.62 11.36 -19.47
C GLN A 360 -14.99 12.64 -20.00
N ARG A 361 -15.77 13.73 -20.09
CA ARG A 361 -15.30 15.02 -20.58
C ARG A 361 -14.57 15.75 -19.46
N ALA A 362 -13.35 16.19 -19.75
CA ALA A 362 -12.65 17.13 -18.90
C ALA A 362 -13.45 18.45 -18.74
N ALA A 363 -13.17 19.20 -17.68
CA ALA A 363 -13.87 20.46 -17.40
C ALA A 363 -13.74 21.50 -18.54
N ASN A 364 -12.61 21.49 -19.25
CA ASN A 364 -12.32 22.37 -20.39
C ASN A 364 -12.76 21.79 -21.74
N TRP A 365 -13.59 20.74 -21.76
CA TRP A 365 -13.92 20.01 -22.99
C TRP A 365 -14.51 20.92 -24.08
N GLU A 366 -13.98 20.83 -25.29
CA GLU A 366 -14.49 21.52 -26.48
C GLU A 366 -14.33 20.67 -27.75
N LEU A 367 -15.37 20.67 -28.59
CA LEU A 367 -15.33 19.98 -29.89
C LEU A 367 -14.12 20.38 -30.74
N LEU A 368 -13.41 19.37 -31.26
CA LEU A 368 -12.22 19.50 -32.11
C LEU A 368 -12.55 19.33 -33.59
N ALA A 369 -11.79 20.03 -34.44
CA ALA A 369 -11.74 19.73 -35.86
C ALA A 369 -10.93 18.45 -36.08
N GLU A 370 -11.42 17.53 -36.92
CA GLU A 370 -10.74 16.27 -37.26
C GLU A 370 -9.78 16.48 -38.45
N ASP A 371 -8.79 17.35 -38.29
CA ASP A 371 -7.86 17.78 -39.34
C ASP A 371 -6.45 17.16 -39.23
N ALA A 372 -6.26 16.26 -38.26
CA ALA A 372 -4.98 15.62 -37.94
C ALA A 372 -3.87 16.58 -37.48
N LYS A 373 -4.20 17.82 -37.08
CA LYS A 373 -3.22 18.81 -36.62
C LYS A 373 -3.28 19.03 -35.12
N ILE A 374 -2.10 19.07 -34.50
CA ILE A 374 -1.98 19.35 -33.06
C ILE A 374 -1.80 20.86 -32.79
N GLY A 375 -2.84 21.62 -33.10
CA GLY A 375 -2.93 23.05 -32.82
C GLY A 375 -3.11 23.35 -31.31
N PRO A 376 -3.07 24.64 -30.90
CA PRO A 376 -3.24 25.03 -29.50
C PRO A 376 -4.51 24.47 -28.86
N LYS A 377 -5.62 24.47 -29.60
CA LYS A 377 -6.90 23.91 -29.12
C LYS A 377 -6.81 22.39 -28.91
N THR A 378 -6.36 21.64 -29.91
CA THR A 378 -6.19 20.18 -29.80
C THR A 378 -5.27 19.79 -28.67
N ARG A 379 -4.18 20.54 -28.45
CA ARG A 379 -3.26 20.28 -27.34
C ARG A 379 -3.88 20.59 -25.97
N ALA A 380 -4.64 21.69 -25.85
CA ALA A 380 -5.34 22.00 -24.61
C ALA A 380 -6.37 20.92 -24.24
N GLN A 381 -7.09 20.39 -25.21
CA GLN A 381 -8.00 19.26 -25.02
C GLN A 381 -7.24 17.99 -24.64
N LEU A 382 -6.11 17.70 -25.30
CA LEU A 382 -5.30 16.51 -25.02
C LEU A 382 -4.79 16.49 -23.58
N VAL A 383 -4.26 17.63 -23.11
CA VAL A 383 -3.81 17.77 -21.71
C VAL A 383 -4.99 17.62 -20.75
N GLY A 384 -6.13 18.26 -21.04
CA GLY A 384 -7.33 18.14 -20.20
C GLY A 384 -7.85 16.70 -20.09
N ASP A 385 -7.94 15.98 -21.21
CA ASP A 385 -8.37 14.59 -21.21
C ASP A 385 -7.37 13.68 -20.47
N TYR A 386 -6.07 13.94 -20.62
CA TYR A 386 -5.00 13.18 -19.96
C TYR A 386 -4.98 13.37 -18.44
N MET A 387 -5.27 14.58 -17.95
CA MET A 387 -5.43 14.85 -16.52
C MET A 387 -6.73 14.22 -15.98
N ASN A 388 -7.84 14.39 -16.70
CA ASN A 388 -9.13 13.81 -16.30
C ASN A 388 -9.15 12.27 -16.34
N PHE A 389 -8.20 11.65 -17.05
CA PHE A 389 -8.19 10.22 -17.33
C PHE A 389 -8.12 9.33 -16.09
N ASP A 390 -7.45 9.77 -15.03
CA ASP A 390 -7.22 8.93 -13.86
C ASP A 390 -8.26 9.12 -12.74
N GLU A 391 -9.14 10.10 -12.89
CA GLU A 391 -10.16 10.54 -11.92
C GLU A 391 -9.56 10.94 -10.56
N THR A 392 -8.31 11.41 -10.53
CA THR A 392 -7.56 11.74 -9.30
C THR A 392 -7.60 13.21 -8.91
N THR A 393 -8.42 14.04 -9.57
CA THR A 393 -8.61 15.45 -9.22
C THR A 393 -8.71 15.65 -7.71
N LEU A 394 -7.89 16.55 -7.18
CA LEU A 394 -7.86 16.87 -5.77
C LEU A 394 -9.21 17.45 -5.29
N PRO A 395 -9.74 16.98 -4.15
CA PRO A 395 -10.92 17.60 -3.54
C PRO A 395 -10.67 19.06 -3.13
N GLU A 396 -11.71 19.91 -3.19
CA GLU A 396 -11.64 21.35 -2.84
C GLU A 396 -11.13 21.65 -1.42
N GLY A 397 -11.18 20.67 -0.50
CA GLY A 397 -10.73 20.82 0.89
C GLY A 397 -9.23 20.64 1.12
N ILE A 398 -8.45 20.28 0.08
CA ILE A 398 -7.01 20.05 0.20
C ILE A 398 -6.25 21.29 -0.25
N THR A 399 -5.45 21.87 0.64
CA THR A 399 -4.50 22.93 0.27
C THR A 399 -3.22 22.31 -0.24
N LEU A 400 -2.76 22.72 -1.42
CA LEU A 400 -1.55 22.18 -2.03
C LEU A 400 -0.37 23.14 -1.92
N VAL A 401 0.80 22.61 -1.56
CA VAL A 401 2.08 23.32 -1.51
C VAL A 401 3.13 22.49 -2.24
N THR A 402 4.03 23.14 -2.99
CA THR A 402 5.15 22.48 -3.68
C THR A 402 6.49 22.87 -3.07
N HIS A 403 7.44 21.91 -3.05
CA HIS A 403 8.78 22.11 -2.53
C HIS A 403 9.81 21.31 -3.34
N GLY A 404 10.98 21.89 -3.60
CA GLY A 404 12.09 21.24 -4.30
C GLY A 404 13.24 20.91 -3.37
N CYS A 405 13.55 19.63 -3.22
CA CYS A 405 14.66 19.16 -2.39
C CYS A 405 16.00 19.03 -3.15
N GLY A 406 15.96 19.08 -4.48
CA GLY A 406 17.12 18.79 -5.33
C GLY A 406 17.70 17.41 -5.05
N GLU A 407 19.02 17.32 -5.07
CA GLU A 407 19.81 16.11 -4.82
C GLU A 407 20.20 15.91 -3.35
N ASN A 408 19.75 16.79 -2.45
CA ASN A 408 20.29 16.90 -1.08
C ASN A 408 19.94 15.73 -0.15
N PHE A 409 18.94 14.91 -0.52
CA PHE A 409 18.42 13.84 0.31
C PHE A 409 18.28 12.55 -0.51
N PRO A 410 19.40 11.95 -0.94
CA PRO A 410 19.36 10.67 -1.63
C PRO A 410 18.79 9.58 -0.70
N LEU A 411 18.09 8.62 -1.28
CA LEU A 411 17.65 7.44 -0.54
C LEU A 411 18.85 6.60 -0.11
N GLU A 412 18.67 5.80 0.94
CA GLU A 412 19.70 4.84 1.33
C GLU A 412 20.00 3.91 0.16
N ARG A 413 21.29 3.84 -0.21
CA ARG A 413 21.73 2.99 -1.31
C ARG A 413 21.60 1.54 -0.87
N VAL A 414 20.79 0.79 -1.60
CA VAL A 414 20.86 -0.67 -1.55
C VAL A 414 21.98 -1.07 -2.50
N GLU A 415 23.17 -1.34 -1.97
CA GLU A 415 24.39 -1.65 -2.74
C GLU A 415 24.14 -2.75 -3.79
N ALA A 416 23.25 -3.70 -3.48
CA ALA A 416 22.91 -4.81 -4.35
C ALA A 416 22.13 -4.43 -5.62
N LEU A 417 21.48 -3.26 -5.67
CA LEU A 417 20.72 -2.81 -6.85
C LEU A 417 21.60 -2.08 -7.87
N GLY A 418 22.81 -1.63 -7.49
CA GLY A 418 23.69 -0.86 -8.36
C GLY A 418 23.32 0.63 -8.50
N PRO A 419 24.23 1.46 -9.07
CA PRO A 419 24.10 2.92 -9.04
C PRO A 419 22.97 3.46 -9.92
N GLU A 420 22.73 2.87 -11.10
CA GLU A 420 21.70 3.36 -12.04
C GLU A 420 20.29 3.24 -11.45
N VAL A 421 20.05 2.17 -10.70
CA VAL A 421 18.80 1.91 -9.98
C VAL A 421 18.60 2.92 -8.86
N SER A 422 19.64 3.14 -8.05
CA SER A 422 19.62 4.11 -6.97
C SER A 422 19.31 5.52 -7.50
N ASP A 423 19.95 5.93 -8.60
CA ASP A 423 19.72 7.24 -9.21
C ASP A 423 18.29 7.36 -9.76
N ALA A 424 17.72 6.28 -10.29
CA ALA A 424 16.32 6.27 -10.70
C ALA A 424 15.34 6.42 -9.52
N MET A 425 15.69 5.93 -8.34
CA MET A 425 14.93 6.13 -7.09
C MET A 425 15.06 7.53 -6.53
N ASP A 426 16.18 8.21 -6.78
CA ASP A 426 16.34 9.60 -6.36
C ASP A 426 15.57 10.59 -7.23
N ARG A 427 15.28 10.25 -8.49
CA ARG A 427 14.30 10.97 -9.31
C ARG A 427 12.87 10.64 -8.89
N ARG A 428 12.44 11.21 -7.77
CA ARG A 428 11.13 10.92 -7.16
C ARG A 428 10.34 12.17 -6.83
N VAL A 429 9.04 11.96 -6.64
CA VAL A 429 8.14 12.94 -6.02
C VAL A 429 7.46 12.31 -4.83
N GLU A 430 7.41 13.03 -3.72
CA GLU A 430 6.79 12.61 -2.48
C GLU A 430 5.61 13.51 -2.14
N LEU A 431 4.60 12.93 -1.50
CA LEU A 431 3.35 13.59 -1.14
C LEU A 431 3.14 13.39 0.35
N PHE A 432 3.18 14.46 1.12
CA PHE A 432 2.93 14.45 2.56
C PHE A 432 1.57 15.05 2.87
N PHE A 433 0.74 14.29 3.57
CA PHE A 433 -0.58 14.70 4.01
C PHE A 433 -0.52 15.15 5.46
N PHE A 434 -0.49 16.47 5.67
CA PHE A 434 -0.58 17.09 6.98
C PHE A 434 -2.03 17.44 7.32
N ASP A 435 -2.37 17.52 8.59
CA ASP A 435 -3.67 18.07 9.02
C ASP A 435 -3.83 19.53 8.55
N ALA A 436 -5.02 19.88 8.03
CA ALA A 436 -5.26 21.20 7.43
C ALA A 436 -5.11 22.38 8.42
N ASP A 437 -5.52 22.22 9.67
CA ASP A 437 -5.47 23.31 10.67
C ASP A 437 -4.04 23.52 11.20
N LEU A 438 -3.27 22.43 11.22
CA LEU A 438 -1.89 22.41 11.66
C LEU A 438 -0.91 22.90 10.59
N GLY A 439 -1.23 22.65 9.32
CA GLY A 439 -0.37 22.96 8.18
C GLY A 439 0.88 22.06 8.13
N ILE A 440 1.85 22.45 7.31
CA ILE A 440 3.14 21.74 7.20
C ILE A 440 3.96 22.00 8.46
N GLN A 441 4.45 20.94 9.10
CA GLN A 441 5.14 21.02 10.38
C GLN A 441 6.43 20.18 10.38
N PRO A 442 7.61 20.80 10.56
CA PRO A 442 7.83 22.26 10.62
C PRO A 442 7.47 22.94 9.28
N PRO A 443 7.14 24.24 9.26
CA PRO A 443 6.87 24.97 8.02
C PRO A 443 8.04 24.87 7.03
N ALA A 444 7.73 24.78 5.73
CA ALA A 444 8.75 24.76 4.69
C ALA A 444 9.61 26.04 4.75
N PRO A 445 10.96 25.93 4.66
CA PRO A 445 11.86 27.09 4.80
C PRO A 445 11.84 28.03 3.58
N GLY A 446 11.05 27.67 2.56
CA GLY A 446 10.92 28.35 1.29
C GLY A 446 10.50 27.35 0.20
N LYS A 447 10.75 27.70 -1.07
CA LYS A 447 10.48 26.81 -2.20
C LYS A 447 11.49 25.67 -2.35
N HIS A 448 12.67 25.81 -1.76
CA HIS A 448 13.76 24.84 -1.89
C HIS A 448 14.42 24.54 -0.55
N SER A 449 14.83 23.28 -0.38
CA SER A 449 15.74 22.88 0.68
C SER A 449 17.18 23.22 0.30
N LYS A 450 17.97 23.63 1.29
CA LYS A 450 19.42 23.82 1.12
C LYS A 450 20.15 22.55 1.56
N PRO A 451 21.42 22.36 1.17
CA PRO A 451 22.25 21.32 1.76
C PRO A 451 22.24 21.43 3.29
N GLY A 452 21.95 20.32 3.97
CA GLY A 452 21.85 20.26 5.43
C GLY A 452 20.53 20.79 6.04
N SER A 453 19.52 21.13 5.23
CA SER A 453 18.17 21.43 5.72
C SER A 453 17.62 20.27 6.57
N LEU A 454 16.96 20.61 7.68
CA LEU A 454 16.47 19.64 8.66
C LEU A 454 14.95 19.42 8.54
N GLU A 455 14.26 20.25 7.77
CA GLU A 455 12.80 20.23 7.64
C GLU A 455 12.31 18.97 6.92
N TYR A 456 12.89 18.62 5.76
CA TYR A 456 12.54 17.39 5.04
C TYR A 456 12.79 16.12 5.87
N PRO A 457 13.96 15.93 6.50
CA PRO A 457 14.17 14.79 7.40
C PRO A 457 13.14 14.73 8.53
N GLU A 458 12.72 15.87 9.07
CA GLU A 458 11.70 15.93 10.12
C GLU A 458 10.30 15.54 9.59
N TRP A 459 9.93 15.93 8.36
CA TRP A 459 8.68 15.48 7.72
C TRP A 459 8.67 13.96 7.55
N CYS A 460 9.78 13.39 7.06
CA CYS A 460 9.95 11.94 6.93
C CYS A 460 9.88 11.25 8.31
N ARG A 461 10.55 11.81 9.33
CA ARG A 461 10.53 11.26 10.70
C ARG A 461 9.12 11.18 11.28
N ARG A 462 8.24 12.13 10.94
CA ARG A 462 6.84 12.18 11.40
C ARG A 462 5.89 11.33 10.57
N ALA A 463 6.28 10.95 9.36
CA ALA A 463 5.48 10.10 8.48
C ALA A 463 5.39 8.67 9.03
N ARG A 464 4.35 8.39 9.82
CA ARG A 464 4.14 7.05 10.41
C ARG A 464 3.60 6.03 9.42
N ARG A 465 3.04 6.47 8.30
CA ARG A 465 2.55 5.62 7.22
C ARG A 465 3.17 6.09 5.91
N VAL A 466 3.95 5.20 5.30
CA VAL A 466 4.65 5.43 4.04
C VAL A 466 4.08 4.48 3.00
N HIS A 467 3.68 5.01 1.85
CA HIS A 467 3.16 4.25 0.72
C HIS A 467 4.10 4.41 -0.45
N ASP A 468 4.72 3.32 -0.87
CA ASP A 468 5.63 3.34 -2.01
C ASP A 468 4.89 2.93 -3.27
N PHE A 469 4.88 3.84 -4.24
CA PHE A 469 4.34 3.62 -5.55
C PHE A 469 5.50 3.65 -6.54
N LEU A 470 5.90 2.46 -6.94
CA LEU A 470 7.02 2.28 -7.84
C LEU A 470 6.55 2.38 -9.29
N SER A 471 7.33 3.04 -10.13
CA SER A 471 7.04 3.17 -11.56
C SER A 471 7.15 1.81 -12.24
N HIS A 472 6.04 1.39 -12.86
CA HIS A 472 6.00 0.27 -13.79
C HIS A 472 5.89 0.79 -15.22
N ALA A 473 6.51 1.93 -15.55
CA ALA A 473 6.23 2.70 -16.77
C ALA A 473 6.32 1.91 -18.09
N ASN A 474 6.97 0.74 -18.05
CA ASN A 474 7.16 -0.18 -19.16
C ASN A 474 6.68 -1.62 -18.86
N GLY A 475 5.92 -1.83 -17.79
CA GLY A 475 5.42 -3.13 -17.36
C GLY A 475 6.29 -3.84 -16.32
N PRO A 476 5.70 -4.59 -15.36
CA PRO A 476 6.47 -5.48 -14.50
C PRO A 476 7.06 -6.65 -15.30
N LEU A 477 8.26 -7.06 -14.90
CA LEU A 477 8.77 -8.39 -15.17
C LEU A 477 8.14 -9.34 -14.15
N ARG A 478 7.24 -10.21 -14.59
CA ARG A 478 6.61 -11.22 -13.75
C ARG A 478 7.39 -12.52 -13.81
N VAL A 479 7.61 -13.16 -12.67
CA VAL A 479 8.16 -14.51 -12.56
C VAL A 479 7.11 -15.37 -11.88
N THR A 480 6.55 -16.32 -12.63
CA THR A 480 5.50 -17.20 -12.16
C THR A 480 6.06 -18.60 -11.95
N ILE A 481 5.90 -19.10 -10.73
CA ILE A 481 6.18 -20.48 -10.34
C ILE A 481 4.87 -21.26 -10.44
N HIS A 482 4.80 -22.25 -11.32
CA HIS A 482 3.68 -23.18 -11.42
C HIS A 482 3.89 -24.40 -10.51
N ALA A 483 2.79 -24.91 -9.94
CA ALA A 483 2.77 -26.02 -8.97
C ALA A 483 3.68 -25.80 -7.74
N PRO A 484 3.51 -24.69 -6.98
CA PRO A 484 4.36 -24.37 -5.84
C PRO A 484 4.11 -25.25 -4.59
N GLU A 485 3.14 -26.18 -4.62
CA GLU A 485 2.75 -26.96 -3.44
C GLU A 485 3.80 -28.03 -3.08
N GLY A 486 4.15 -28.10 -1.79
CA GLY A 486 5.07 -29.08 -1.19
C GLY A 486 6.44 -28.48 -0.83
N GLY A 487 6.89 -28.63 0.42
CA GLY A 487 8.20 -28.13 0.87
C GLY A 487 8.26 -26.62 1.09
N ASP A 488 9.38 -26.13 1.65
CA ASP A 488 9.70 -24.70 1.76
C ASP A 488 10.26 -24.20 0.42
N THR A 489 9.41 -23.58 -0.40
CA THR A 489 9.78 -23.08 -1.73
C THR A 489 10.08 -21.58 -1.69
N ARG A 490 11.17 -21.16 -2.34
CA ARG A 490 11.63 -19.77 -2.42
C ARG A 490 12.08 -19.42 -3.83
N LEU A 491 11.89 -18.16 -4.20
CA LEU A 491 12.46 -17.56 -5.39
C LEU A 491 13.72 -16.76 -4.99
N ILE A 492 14.87 -17.14 -5.54
CA ILE A 492 16.13 -16.44 -5.38
C ILE A 492 16.39 -15.61 -6.66
N VAL A 493 16.64 -14.32 -6.49
CA VAL A 493 17.17 -13.44 -7.53
C VAL A 493 18.67 -13.39 -7.32
N ALA A 494 19.43 -13.95 -8.25
CA ALA A 494 20.89 -13.98 -8.22
C ALA A 494 21.47 -13.02 -9.26
N SER A 495 22.64 -12.45 -8.96
CA SER A 495 23.45 -11.67 -9.89
C SER A 495 24.90 -12.09 -9.74
N GLN A 496 25.56 -12.40 -10.85
CA GLN A 496 26.95 -12.89 -10.87
C GLN A 496 27.17 -14.14 -9.98
N GLY A 497 26.15 -14.98 -9.83
CA GLY A 497 26.18 -16.21 -9.03
C GLY A 497 25.92 -16.01 -7.54
N GLU A 498 25.75 -14.78 -7.07
CA GLU A 498 25.43 -14.47 -5.67
C GLU A 498 23.95 -14.11 -5.49
N PRO A 499 23.29 -14.60 -4.43
CA PRO A 499 21.90 -14.26 -4.14
C PRO A 499 21.80 -12.78 -3.72
N VAL A 500 21.04 -12.00 -4.49
CA VAL A 500 20.73 -10.60 -4.23
C VAL A 500 19.42 -10.46 -3.44
N GLN A 501 18.45 -11.33 -3.73
CA GLN A 501 17.16 -11.35 -3.04
C GLN A 501 16.68 -12.78 -2.88
N VAL A 502 16.06 -13.09 -1.74
CA VAL A 502 15.43 -14.39 -1.48
C VAL A 502 13.99 -14.11 -1.04
N LEU A 503 13.02 -14.62 -1.79
CA LEU A 503 11.60 -14.34 -1.64
C LEU A 503 10.85 -15.64 -1.30
N SER A 504 10.02 -15.57 -0.27
CA SER A 504 9.11 -16.66 0.10
C SER A 504 7.83 -16.64 -0.74
N LEU A 505 7.11 -17.76 -0.82
CA LEU A 505 5.82 -17.81 -1.52
C LEU A 505 4.75 -16.88 -0.92
N ASP A 506 4.88 -16.49 0.35
CA ASP A 506 3.94 -15.57 1.00
C ASP A 506 4.02 -14.13 0.45
N GLU A 507 5.11 -13.83 -0.26
CA GLU A 507 5.33 -12.54 -0.91
C GLU A 507 4.78 -12.48 -2.35
N ALA A 508 4.24 -13.59 -2.87
CA ALA A 508 3.71 -13.71 -4.22
C ALA A 508 2.19 -13.47 -4.32
N GLU A 509 1.71 -13.07 -5.50
CA GLU A 509 0.30 -13.21 -5.87
C GLU A 509 0.01 -14.70 -6.13
N ARG A 510 -0.92 -15.29 -5.36
CA ARG A 510 -1.18 -16.74 -5.41
C ARG A 510 -2.58 -17.08 -5.93
N ASP A 511 -2.65 -18.13 -6.74
CA ASP A 511 -3.85 -18.91 -6.99
C ASP A 511 -3.59 -20.40 -6.69
N ASP A 512 -4.58 -21.27 -6.92
CA ASP A 512 -4.49 -22.70 -6.60
C ASP A 512 -3.39 -23.43 -7.39
N GLU A 513 -2.86 -22.86 -8.47
CA GLU A 513 -1.94 -23.53 -9.40
C GLU A 513 -0.59 -22.79 -9.57
N ALA A 514 -0.48 -21.53 -9.14
CA ALA A 514 0.69 -20.69 -9.38
C ALA A 514 0.97 -19.64 -8.29
N ALA A 515 2.25 -19.27 -8.16
CA ALA A 515 2.72 -18.14 -7.38
C ALA A 515 3.46 -17.16 -8.30
N THR A 516 3.00 -15.92 -8.38
CA THR A 516 3.56 -14.89 -9.28
C THR A 516 4.23 -13.78 -8.49
N PHE A 517 5.51 -13.57 -8.76
CA PHE A 517 6.29 -12.43 -8.29
C PHE A 517 6.33 -11.37 -9.38
N SER A 518 6.20 -10.10 -8.99
CA SER A 518 6.29 -8.97 -9.91
C SER A 518 7.50 -8.13 -9.57
N PHE A 519 8.41 -7.97 -10.53
CA PHE A 519 9.61 -7.18 -10.41
C PHE A 519 9.52 -5.93 -11.28
N ILE A 520 10.15 -4.87 -10.80
CA ILE A 520 10.45 -3.71 -11.61
C ILE A 520 11.85 -3.91 -12.19
N PRO A 521 11.97 -4.01 -13.52
CA PRO A 521 13.24 -4.34 -14.18
C PRO A 521 14.36 -3.38 -13.85
N GLU A 522 14.02 -2.10 -13.71
CA GLU A 522 14.92 -1.03 -13.32
C GLU A 522 15.43 -1.20 -11.89
N PHE A 523 14.85 -2.10 -11.07
CA PHE A 523 15.32 -2.40 -9.72
C PHE A 523 16.01 -3.74 -9.60
N LEU A 524 16.13 -4.46 -10.71
CA LEU A 524 16.93 -5.65 -10.77
C LEU A 524 18.36 -5.26 -11.19
N PRO A 525 19.38 -5.99 -10.73
CA PRO A 525 20.71 -5.87 -11.29
C PRO A 525 20.70 -5.89 -12.83
N SER A 526 21.71 -5.26 -13.44
CA SER A 526 21.84 -5.19 -14.90
C SER A 526 21.96 -6.56 -15.58
N SER A 527 22.25 -7.59 -14.80
CA SER A 527 22.33 -9.00 -15.18
C SER A 527 21.78 -9.85 -14.03
N VAL A 528 20.69 -10.58 -14.25
CA VAL A 528 20.04 -11.40 -13.23
C VAL A 528 19.76 -12.82 -13.69
N GLN A 529 19.62 -13.68 -12.70
CA GLN A 529 19.20 -15.06 -12.83
C GLN A 529 18.16 -15.37 -11.76
N PHE A 530 17.06 -16.02 -12.13
CA PHE A 530 16.01 -16.44 -11.20
C PHE A 530 16.16 -17.93 -10.90
N GLN A 531 16.35 -18.25 -9.64
CA GLN A 531 16.50 -19.62 -9.13
C GLN A 531 15.30 -19.96 -8.25
N VAL A 532 14.71 -21.13 -8.43
CA VAL A 532 13.70 -21.66 -7.51
C VAL A 532 14.37 -22.69 -6.61
N GLU A 533 14.36 -22.40 -5.32
CA GLU A 533 14.84 -23.29 -4.26
C GLU A 533 13.63 -23.98 -3.61
N ARG A 534 13.70 -25.29 -3.39
CA ARG A 534 12.73 -26.04 -2.60
C ARG A 534 13.47 -26.90 -1.58
N ASP A 535 13.10 -26.77 -0.31
CA ASP A 535 13.71 -27.52 0.80
C ASP A 535 15.25 -27.41 0.89
N GLY A 536 15.80 -26.28 0.42
CA GLY A 536 17.23 -25.98 0.44
C GLY A 536 18.02 -26.47 -0.78
N GLU A 537 17.36 -27.00 -1.82
CA GLU A 537 17.97 -27.36 -3.09
C GLU A 537 17.42 -26.51 -4.24
N ILE A 538 18.29 -26.01 -5.13
CA ILE A 538 17.88 -25.28 -6.33
C ILE A 538 17.33 -26.29 -7.33
N GLU A 539 16.02 -26.28 -7.54
CA GLU A 539 15.32 -27.18 -8.47
C GLU A 539 15.31 -26.63 -9.91
N THR A 540 15.32 -25.31 -10.08
CA THR A 540 15.23 -24.68 -11.41
C THR A 540 15.95 -23.34 -11.44
N GLU A 541 16.56 -23.01 -12.56
CA GLU A 541 17.31 -21.77 -12.75
C GLU A 541 17.07 -21.20 -14.16
N SER A 542 16.86 -19.88 -14.26
CA SER A 542 16.69 -19.19 -15.54
C SER A 542 18.01 -18.99 -16.28
N PRO A 543 18.00 -18.72 -17.59
CA PRO A 543 19.13 -18.05 -18.24
C PRO A 543 19.42 -16.71 -17.56
N THR A 544 20.66 -16.25 -17.67
CA THR A 544 20.99 -14.88 -17.33
C THR A 544 20.33 -13.94 -18.33
N LEU A 545 19.69 -12.88 -17.83
CA LEU A 545 19.06 -11.86 -18.66
C LEU A 545 19.36 -10.46 -18.14
N SER A 546 19.35 -9.49 -19.05
CA SER A 546 19.41 -8.07 -18.69
C SER A 546 18.01 -7.47 -18.64
N PRO A 547 17.39 -7.25 -17.46
CA PRO A 547 15.97 -6.91 -17.37
C PRO A 547 15.61 -5.63 -18.12
N VAL A 548 16.43 -4.59 -17.96
CA VAL A 548 16.25 -3.29 -18.61
C VAL A 548 16.53 -3.35 -20.11
N ALA A 549 17.51 -4.15 -20.56
CA ALA A 549 17.79 -4.28 -21.97
C ALA A 549 16.69 -5.07 -22.69
N VAL A 550 16.30 -6.24 -22.16
CA VAL A 550 15.17 -7.03 -22.65
C VAL A 550 13.92 -6.17 -22.78
N ARG A 551 13.60 -5.37 -21.74
CA ARG A 551 12.51 -4.38 -21.80
C ARG A 551 12.62 -3.45 -23.00
N ASN A 552 13.77 -2.83 -23.19
CA ASN A 552 13.97 -1.78 -24.18
C ASN A 552 13.80 -2.33 -25.59
N SER A 553 14.37 -3.51 -25.85
CA SER A 553 14.24 -4.23 -27.10
C SER A 553 12.78 -4.59 -27.35
N LEU A 554 12.08 -5.14 -26.35
CA LEU A 554 10.63 -5.41 -26.44
C LEU A 554 9.79 -4.13 -26.60
N PHE A 555 10.22 -3.02 -26.02
CA PHE A 555 9.55 -1.73 -26.11
C PHE A 555 9.56 -1.19 -27.54
N ILE A 556 10.70 -1.31 -28.23
CA ILE A 556 10.84 -0.88 -29.63
C ILE A 556 10.40 -1.94 -30.65
N GLY A 557 9.98 -3.13 -30.18
CA GLY A 557 9.58 -4.25 -31.03
C GLY A 557 10.74 -4.99 -31.69
N ASP A 558 11.97 -4.83 -31.17
CA ASP A 558 13.16 -5.53 -31.63
C ASP A 558 13.29 -6.88 -30.92
N HIS A 559 12.73 -7.90 -31.55
CA HIS A 559 12.59 -9.24 -30.98
C HIS A 559 13.90 -10.02 -30.92
N ASP A 560 14.72 -9.85 -31.94
CA ASP A 560 16.00 -10.57 -32.05
C ASP A 560 16.96 -10.01 -31.01
N ASP A 561 17.00 -8.67 -30.85
CA ASP A 561 17.73 -8.04 -29.77
C ASP A 561 17.20 -8.46 -28.39
N ALA A 562 15.87 -8.49 -28.18
CA ALA A 562 15.29 -8.94 -26.91
C ALA A 562 15.68 -10.39 -26.54
N ALA A 563 15.75 -11.27 -27.54
CA ALA A 563 16.22 -12.64 -27.35
C ALA A 563 17.73 -12.70 -27.08
N ASP A 564 18.53 -11.86 -27.75
CA ASP A 564 19.98 -11.75 -27.52
C ASP A 564 20.31 -11.22 -26.11
N GLN A 565 19.45 -10.37 -25.53
CA GLN A 565 19.56 -9.90 -24.15
C GLN A 565 19.26 -11.00 -23.10
N VAL A 566 18.81 -12.19 -23.54
CA VAL A 566 18.63 -13.39 -22.72
C VAL A 566 19.69 -14.42 -23.11
N SER A 567 20.80 -14.47 -22.38
CA SER A 567 21.90 -15.36 -22.74
C SER A 567 21.62 -16.80 -22.30
N ALA A 568 21.32 -17.68 -23.27
CA ALA A 568 21.28 -19.14 -23.06
C ALA A 568 22.67 -19.81 -23.08
N ARG A 569 23.77 -19.04 -23.13
CA ARG A 569 25.14 -19.58 -23.21
C ARG A 569 25.81 -19.64 -21.83
N PRO A 570 26.32 -20.80 -21.38
CA PRO A 570 27.45 -20.82 -20.47
C PRO A 570 28.65 -20.18 -21.17
N MET A 571 29.52 -19.48 -20.43
CA MET A 571 30.79 -18.97 -20.97
C MET A 571 31.54 -20.07 -21.73
N ALA A 572 31.94 -19.74 -22.96
CA ALA A 572 32.50 -20.67 -23.95
C ALA A 572 33.70 -21.46 -23.43
N ASP A 573 33.67 -22.78 -23.62
CA ASP A 573 34.86 -23.56 -23.95
C ASP A 573 35.11 -23.55 -25.46
N ALA A 574 36.39 -23.45 -25.80
CA ALA A 574 36.89 -23.18 -27.13
C ALA A 574 36.76 -24.42 -28.02
N GLU A 575 35.68 -24.51 -28.80
CA GLU A 575 35.66 -25.14 -30.12
C GLU A 575 34.31 -24.87 -30.79
N GLY A 576 34.34 -24.07 -31.85
CA GLY A 576 33.14 -23.53 -32.48
C GLY A 576 32.31 -24.58 -33.21
N GLU A 577 31.07 -24.76 -32.76
CA GLU A 577 29.94 -25.19 -33.61
C GLU A 577 28.66 -24.48 -33.14
N LEU A 578 27.98 -23.81 -34.08
CA LEU A 578 26.72 -23.10 -33.86
C LEU A 578 25.56 -24.11 -33.75
N ALA A 579 24.85 -24.12 -32.63
CA ALA A 579 23.55 -24.80 -32.53
C ALA A 579 22.45 -23.90 -33.11
N ASN A 580 21.76 -24.37 -34.15
CA ASN A 580 20.61 -23.70 -34.74
C ASN A 580 19.39 -23.78 -33.82
N VAL A 581 18.83 -22.62 -33.47
CA VAL A 581 17.50 -22.48 -32.86
C VAL A 581 16.46 -22.46 -34.00
N SER A 582 15.49 -23.38 -33.98
CA SER A 582 14.36 -23.39 -34.92
C SER A 582 13.08 -22.97 -34.21
N LEU A 583 12.38 -21.99 -34.77
CA LEU A 583 11.03 -21.58 -34.36
C LEU A 583 9.99 -22.64 -34.78
N PRO A 584 8.94 -22.90 -33.98
CA PRO A 584 7.84 -23.75 -34.42
C PRO A 584 6.94 -23.06 -35.47
N ALA A 585 6.31 -23.87 -36.32
CA ALA A 585 5.43 -23.45 -37.41
C ALA A 585 4.05 -22.93 -36.93
N PRO A 586 3.30 -22.16 -37.75
CA PRO A 586 2.24 -21.21 -37.32
C PRO A 586 0.89 -21.80 -36.84
N ASP A 587 0.77 -23.09 -36.53
CA ASP A 587 -0.53 -23.75 -36.31
C ASP A 587 -0.75 -24.32 -34.89
N ALA A 588 0.07 -23.94 -33.91
CA ALA A 588 -0.23 -24.21 -32.52
C ALA A 588 -1.23 -23.16 -32.02
N GLY A 589 -2.54 -23.47 -32.08
CA GLY A 589 -3.57 -22.68 -31.39
C GLY A 589 -3.28 -22.49 -29.89
N PRO A 590 -4.09 -21.67 -29.18
CA PRO A 590 -3.85 -21.36 -27.77
C PRO A 590 -3.64 -22.64 -26.96
N PRO A 591 -2.75 -22.65 -25.96
CA PRO A 591 -2.42 -23.85 -25.21
C PRO A 591 -3.71 -24.47 -24.69
N ARG A 592 -4.07 -25.64 -25.24
CA ARG A 592 -5.19 -26.43 -24.73
C ARG A 592 -4.92 -26.67 -23.26
N LYS A 593 -5.92 -26.43 -22.41
CA LYS A 593 -5.97 -26.93 -21.03
C LYS A 593 -5.48 -28.38 -21.01
N LYS A 594 -4.20 -28.60 -20.70
CA LYS A 594 -3.71 -29.90 -20.28
C LYS A 594 -4.06 -29.99 -18.82
N THR A 595 -5.23 -30.59 -18.60
CA THR A 595 -5.62 -31.21 -17.34
C THR A 595 -4.41 -31.87 -16.68
N ALA A 596 -4.23 -31.55 -15.40
CA ALA A 596 -3.33 -32.17 -14.46
C ALA A 596 -3.22 -33.68 -14.69
N ALA A 597 -2.08 -34.10 -15.23
CA ALA A 597 -1.65 -35.49 -15.29
C ALA A 597 -0.14 -35.51 -15.55
N ASN A 598 0.64 -35.07 -14.56
CA ASN A 598 2.02 -35.50 -14.26
C ASN A 598 2.44 -34.77 -12.98
N GLY A 599 2.83 -35.52 -11.94
CA GLY A 599 3.02 -35.00 -10.59
C GLY A 599 4.08 -33.91 -10.48
N GLY A 600 3.81 -32.90 -9.63
CA GLY A 600 4.81 -32.07 -8.94
C GLY A 600 5.86 -31.34 -9.78
N ARG A 601 5.61 -31.07 -11.07
CA ARG A 601 6.62 -30.46 -11.94
C ARG A 601 6.58 -28.93 -11.86
N LEU A 602 7.69 -28.35 -11.42
CA LEU A 602 7.85 -26.90 -11.22
C LEU A 602 8.25 -26.27 -12.56
N THR A 603 7.41 -25.37 -13.09
CA THR A 603 7.71 -24.58 -14.30
C THR A 603 7.84 -23.12 -13.91
N VAL A 604 8.91 -22.46 -14.36
CA VAL A 604 9.09 -21.02 -14.19
C VAL A 604 8.78 -20.31 -15.50
N ALA A 605 7.81 -19.41 -15.45
CA ALA A 605 7.41 -18.56 -16.55
C ALA A 605 7.83 -17.12 -16.27
N ILE A 606 8.76 -16.60 -17.06
CA ILE A 606 9.10 -15.17 -17.00
C ILE A 606 8.24 -14.47 -18.03
N THR A 607 7.38 -13.56 -17.58
CA THR A 607 6.47 -12.81 -18.43
C THR A 607 6.65 -11.31 -18.33
N TRP A 608 6.65 -10.63 -19.48
CA TRP A 608 6.72 -9.17 -19.54
C TRP A 608 5.38 -8.57 -19.92
N ASP A 609 4.75 -7.80 -19.03
CA ASP A 609 3.48 -7.13 -19.36
C ASP A 609 3.73 -5.74 -19.98
N ASN A 610 3.99 -5.64 -21.29
CA ASN A 610 4.26 -4.34 -21.92
C ASN A 610 2.94 -3.59 -22.18
N PRO A 611 2.63 -2.51 -21.41
CA PRO A 611 1.37 -1.82 -21.57
C PRO A 611 1.31 -1.01 -22.87
N ARG A 612 2.47 -0.67 -23.48
CA ARG A 612 2.56 0.23 -24.64
C ARG A 612 2.53 -0.48 -26.00
N HIS A 613 2.89 -1.77 -26.06
CA HIS A 613 2.88 -2.48 -27.34
C HIS A 613 1.52 -3.10 -27.66
N ARG A 614 0.94 -2.67 -28.80
CA ARG A 614 -0.42 -3.02 -29.25
C ARG A 614 -0.66 -4.52 -29.46
N PHE A 615 0.37 -5.29 -29.80
CA PHE A 615 0.28 -6.70 -30.17
C PHE A 615 1.13 -7.64 -29.30
N LEU A 616 2.02 -7.10 -28.49
CA LEU A 616 3.02 -7.86 -27.74
C LEU A 616 2.90 -7.49 -26.28
N LYS A 617 1.82 -7.99 -25.69
CA LYS A 617 1.57 -7.77 -24.28
C LYS A 617 2.37 -8.71 -23.39
N LYS A 618 2.98 -9.77 -23.95
CA LYS A 618 3.68 -10.82 -23.20
C LYS A 618 4.84 -11.39 -24.01
N MET A 619 6.06 -11.34 -23.44
CA MET A 619 7.14 -12.28 -23.77
C MET A 619 7.06 -13.41 -22.75
N LEU A 620 7.23 -14.67 -23.16
CA LEU A 620 7.26 -15.83 -22.26
C LEU A 620 8.58 -16.56 -22.42
N VAL A 621 9.31 -16.71 -21.32
CA VAL A 621 10.43 -17.67 -21.21
C VAL A 621 9.95 -18.80 -20.31
N GLU A 622 9.75 -19.98 -20.88
CA GLU A 622 9.47 -21.20 -20.14
C GLU A 622 10.76 -21.94 -19.86
N ILE A 623 10.99 -22.25 -18.58
CA ILE A 623 12.13 -23.06 -18.13
C ILE A 623 11.58 -24.43 -17.71
N ASP A 624 11.89 -25.45 -18.51
CA ASP A 624 11.65 -26.86 -18.17
C ASP A 624 12.95 -27.47 -17.60
N GLU A 625 12.86 -28.09 -16.41
CA GLU A 625 13.94 -28.80 -15.66
C GLU A 625 15.32 -28.96 -16.32
N LEU A 626 16.36 -28.56 -15.57
CA LEU A 626 17.71 -29.13 -15.69
C LEU A 626 17.65 -30.64 -15.32
N HIS A 627 17.79 -31.53 -16.30
CA HIS A 627 17.82 -32.97 -16.03
C HIS A 627 19.05 -33.35 -15.18
N GLY A 628 18.86 -33.56 -13.87
CA GLY A 628 19.76 -34.34 -13.04
C GLY A 628 19.57 -35.85 -13.31
N PRO A 629 20.64 -36.67 -13.40
CA PRO A 629 20.50 -38.09 -13.73
C PRO A 629 19.89 -38.88 -12.56
N THR A 630 18.93 -39.76 -12.86
CA THR A 630 18.49 -40.83 -11.97
C THR A 630 19.67 -41.77 -11.67
N PRO A 631 19.89 -42.22 -10.42
CA PRO A 631 20.98 -43.14 -10.11
C PRO A 631 20.75 -44.50 -10.80
N GLY A 632 21.55 -44.84 -11.81
CA GLY A 632 21.57 -46.18 -12.40
C GLY A 632 21.84 -46.28 -13.90
N ASP A 633 21.75 -45.20 -14.67
CA ASP A 633 21.96 -45.28 -16.12
C ASP A 633 23.44 -45.15 -16.54
N PRO A 634 23.93 -46.01 -17.44
CA PRO A 634 25.34 -46.02 -17.85
C PRO A 634 25.71 -44.77 -18.65
N ILE A 635 26.81 -44.15 -18.22
CA ILE A 635 27.39 -42.93 -18.79
C ILE A 635 27.77 -43.15 -20.26
N LYS A 636 27.08 -42.45 -21.17
CA LYS A 636 27.56 -42.15 -22.53
C LYS A 636 27.95 -40.66 -22.59
N PRO A 637 28.93 -40.28 -23.44
CA PRO A 637 29.44 -38.91 -23.50
C PRO A 637 28.31 -37.92 -23.85
N ARG A 638 28.12 -36.93 -22.96
CA ARG A 638 26.99 -36.00 -22.91
C ARG A 638 27.05 -34.94 -24.03
N LYS A 639 25.90 -34.70 -24.68
CA LYS A 639 25.48 -33.38 -25.19
C LYS A 639 24.71 -32.67 -24.07
N ALA A 640 24.84 -31.34 -23.97
CA ALA A 640 24.32 -30.48 -22.89
C ALA A 640 22.80 -30.61 -22.63
N PRO A 641 22.30 -30.47 -21.37
CA PRO A 641 20.87 -30.41 -21.08
C PRO A 641 20.36 -28.97 -20.91
N GLY A 642 19.13 -28.72 -21.38
CA GLY A 642 18.34 -27.49 -21.20
C GLY A 642 17.53 -27.17 -22.46
N ASN A 643 16.26 -27.60 -22.51
CA ASN A 643 15.34 -27.20 -23.58
C ASN A 643 14.69 -25.87 -23.17
N TYR A 644 15.16 -24.74 -23.69
CA TYR A 644 14.49 -23.45 -23.53
C TYR A 644 13.46 -23.27 -24.65
N ARG A 645 12.22 -22.93 -24.30
CA ARG A 645 11.18 -22.61 -25.28
C ARG A 645 10.84 -21.13 -25.21
N PHE A 646 11.12 -20.43 -26.32
CA PHE A 646 10.65 -19.07 -26.55
C PHE A 646 9.34 -19.16 -27.34
N ASP A 647 8.22 -18.81 -26.72
CA ASP A 647 6.92 -18.75 -27.39
C ASP A 647 6.46 -17.28 -27.47
N LEU A 648 6.74 -16.64 -28.60
CA LEU A 648 6.20 -15.33 -28.94
C LEU A 648 4.84 -15.56 -29.60
N ALA A 649 3.79 -15.64 -28.79
CA ALA A 649 2.43 -15.80 -29.28
C ALA A 649 1.99 -14.55 -30.07
N GLN A 650 2.19 -14.55 -31.39
CA GLN A 650 1.35 -13.75 -32.29
C GLN A 650 -0.05 -14.37 -32.29
N MET A 651 -0.99 -13.79 -31.52
CA MET A 651 -2.38 -14.16 -31.70
C MET A 651 -2.85 -13.69 -33.08
N THR A 652 -3.21 -14.68 -33.87
CA THR A 652 -3.63 -14.67 -35.27
C THR A 652 -4.79 -13.72 -35.55
N GLY A 653 -4.71 -13.02 -36.69
CA GLY A 653 -5.82 -12.25 -37.22
C GLY A 653 -5.47 -11.21 -38.28
N PHE A 654 -4.76 -11.60 -39.35
CA PHE A 654 -4.73 -10.82 -40.60
C PHE A 654 -4.77 -11.76 -41.81
N GLN A 655 -5.76 -11.54 -42.68
CA GLN A 655 -5.61 -11.63 -44.12
C GLN A 655 -5.50 -10.20 -44.65
#